data_AF-A0A1G0FBR6-F1
#
_entry.id   AF-A0A1G0FBR6-F1
#
_cell.length_a   1.000
_cell.length_b   1.000
_cell.length_c   1.000
_cell.angle_alpha   90.00
_cell.angle_beta   90.00
_cell.angle_gamma   90.00
#
_symmetry.space_group_name_H-M   'P 1'
#
loop_
_entity.id
_entity.type
_entity.pdbx_description
1 polymer ?
#
loop_
_entity_poly.entity_id
_entity_poly.type
_entity_poly.pdbx_seq_one_letter_code
_entity_poly.pdbx_strand_id
1 'polypeptide(L)'
;MLTQAPLPKLKNLLLAIFKSVPSDDQLSAYWQTLGGKSFWLSRSSWALKAIVLWWQKAFDASPVIWFPDYFCNEALSLVRATSATIKFYSVDKDLMPKWDLCHALAKMAKPDIFVLVHYFGQPSDLVGAKRFCEQYQSLIVEDAAHVLCPTDEIGSAGHFTLYSPHKLLAVPQGSICVMSPKKIKRLYPSLNNSAEIMTNVIKCFAYHAPAVFPWILKRLIQKVIPLFFTYSKTPAQTSVQRYSTLSAMHPFVKKLLYIELQDIDAIKKRRRENRQFYDMLINLDGKGYLLGDDKHIPYLAVFTGIEQHGFNRALTCLMQKWPDLPPEVMNEHSLHVDAIRFYSAMVAFPVHQSLSLSRYFKRYLKKNIKSKLKCILPMYSLMGDHSDEYKKLFHHVQYSNLLQSALYGEAKQHEEAWGVSHLIILKNQVPVAVCQLLQKKLFGLFCLYRINRGPVWLSSSVGYLDKIACLSLLKKRFSGILSRKVLSIAPELSEDINHYYLLSLLGYYHVKKQPYSSVTIDLSQSEDLLRKQLAGKWRNQLCSAEKLEVSVEVEYGADALTWLLKKYHDFKESKDFSGVSEKLIHYMSQQALDPECFVTLRAKYQGEYVAGILVYRHGQTATYFVGWNGEAGRKIHVNNLLLWHAILELKSIHCSYFDLGGVDVKNTQAISHFKQGVRGDAYSLLGEFVCL
;
A
#
# COMPACT_ATOMS: atom_id res chain seq x y z
N MET A 1 -15.32 -18.55 -1.21
CA MET A 1 -14.51 -19.75 -1.23
C MET A 1 -13.22 -19.50 -0.46
N LEU A 2 -12.86 -20.44 0.40
CA LEU A 2 -11.64 -20.43 1.22
C LEU A 2 -10.76 -21.55 0.66
N THR A 3 -9.52 -21.26 0.27
CA THR A 3 -8.51 -22.25 -0.16
C THR A 3 -7.12 -21.75 0.22
N GLN A 4 -6.12 -22.63 0.29
CA GLN A 4 -4.72 -22.23 0.51
C GLN A 4 -4.00 -21.81 -0.78
N ALA A 5 -4.43 -22.34 -1.94
CA ALA A 5 -3.79 -22.09 -3.23
C ALA A 5 -4.73 -21.35 -4.20
N PRO A 6 -4.17 -20.54 -5.14
CA PRO A 6 -4.94 -19.92 -6.21
C PRO A 6 -5.68 -20.97 -7.06
N LEU A 7 -6.92 -20.65 -7.44
CA LEU A 7 -7.75 -21.52 -8.27
C LEU A 7 -7.88 -20.93 -9.69
N PRO A 8 -7.72 -21.74 -10.74
CA PRO A 8 -7.81 -21.24 -12.12
C PRO A 8 -9.27 -20.92 -12.46
N LYS A 9 -9.52 -19.84 -13.22
CA LYS A 9 -10.87 -19.57 -13.76
C LYS A 9 -11.20 -20.62 -14.82
N LEU A 10 -12.47 -21.09 -14.88
CA LEU A 10 -12.88 -22.09 -15.89
C LEU A 10 -12.70 -21.53 -17.31
N LYS A 11 -13.04 -20.24 -17.51
CA LYS A 11 -12.77 -19.50 -18.74
C LYS A 11 -11.29 -19.55 -19.14
N ASN A 12 -10.36 -19.38 -18.19
CA ASN A 12 -8.93 -19.35 -18.47
C ASN A 12 -8.41 -20.74 -18.88
N LEU A 13 -8.92 -21.81 -18.25
CA LEU A 13 -8.60 -23.19 -18.66
C LEU A 13 -9.08 -23.47 -20.10
N LEU A 14 -10.30 -23.08 -20.44
CA LEU A 14 -10.86 -23.26 -21.79
C LEU A 14 -10.06 -22.45 -22.83
N LEU A 15 -9.76 -21.19 -22.55
CA LEU A 15 -8.94 -20.34 -23.42
C LEU A 15 -7.53 -20.94 -23.65
N ALA A 16 -6.93 -21.56 -22.62
CA ALA A 16 -5.61 -22.17 -22.72
C ALA A 16 -5.57 -23.38 -23.68
N ILE A 17 -6.70 -24.05 -23.94
CA ILE A 17 -6.77 -25.16 -24.90
C ILE A 17 -6.50 -24.63 -26.32
N PHE A 18 -7.17 -23.53 -26.68
CA PHE A 18 -7.15 -22.97 -28.04
C PHE A 18 -6.02 -21.96 -28.30
N LYS A 19 -5.35 -21.45 -27.26
CA LYS A 19 -4.24 -20.51 -27.40
C LYS A 19 -3.01 -21.19 -28.02
N SER A 20 -2.25 -20.48 -28.86
CA SER A 20 -0.90 -20.91 -29.25
C SER A 20 0.07 -20.86 -28.05
N VAL A 21 1.14 -21.67 -28.08
CA VAL A 21 2.16 -21.62 -27.01
C VAL A 21 2.93 -20.31 -27.17
N PRO A 22 2.96 -19.43 -26.15
CA PRO A 22 3.72 -18.19 -26.21
C PRO A 22 5.22 -18.49 -26.21
N SER A 23 6.00 -17.62 -26.86
CA SER A 23 7.46 -17.69 -26.77
C SER A 23 7.95 -17.39 -25.35
N ASP A 24 9.16 -17.86 -25.01
CA ASP A 24 9.74 -17.63 -23.68
C ASP A 24 10.01 -16.14 -23.43
N ASP A 25 10.34 -15.38 -24.47
CA ASP A 25 10.52 -13.93 -24.41
C ASP A 25 9.19 -13.22 -24.08
N GLN A 26 8.11 -13.56 -24.80
CA GLN A 26 6.77 -13.03 -24.51
C GLN A 26 6.32 -13.33 -23.08
N LEU A 27 6.63 -14.52 -22.57
CA LEU A 27 6.25 -14.93 -21.23
C LEU A 27 7.12 -14.25 -20.16
N SER A 28 8.41 -14.04 -20.45
CA SER A 28 9.37 -13.45 -19.51
C SER A 28 9.30 -11.93 -19.40
N ALA A 29 8.62 -11.24 -20.31
CA ALA A 29 8.49 -9.78 -20.35
C ALA A 29 8.04 -9.16 -19.01
N TYR A 30 7.27 -9.88 -18.19
CA TYR A 30 6.81 -9.41 -16.87
C TYR A 30 7.88 -9.46 -15.75
N TRP A 31 8.98 -10.17 -15.97
CA TRP A 31 10.05 -10.38 -14.98
C TRP A 31 11.45 -9.99 -15.49
N GLN A 32 11.57 -9.70 -16.78
CA GLN A 32 12.85 -9.39 -17.41
C GLN A 32 13.31 -7.97 -17.04
N THR A 33 14.56 -7.86 -16.59
CA THR A 33 15.24 -6.58 -16.43
C THR A 33 16.05 -6.24 -17.68
N LEU A 34 16.31 -4.96 -17.93
CA LEU A 34 16.96 -4.50 -19.17
C LEU A 34 18.32 -5.19 -19.38
N GLY A 35 18.44 -5.97 -20.46
CA GLY A 35 19.65 -6.75 -20.78
C GLY A 35 19.81 -8.09 -20.05
N GLY A 36 18.80 -8.53 -19.29
CA GLY A 36 18.77 -9.85 -18.65
C GLY A 36 18.39 -10.99 -19.61
N LYS A 37 18.90 -12.19 -19.35
CA LYS A 37 18.52 -13.45 -20.04
C LYS A 37 17.63 -14.29 -19.12
N SER A 38 16.54 -14.80 -19.67
CA SER A 38 15.49 -15.49 -18.91
C SER A 38 15.50 -16.99 -19.20
N PHE A 39 15.37 -17.81 -18.15
CA PHE A 39 15.34 -19.26 -18.25
C PHE A 39 14.15 -19.85 -17.49
N TRP A 40 13.28 -20.58 -18.18
CA TRP A 40 12.08 -21.20 -17.61
C TRP A 40 12.33 -22.61 -17.11
N LEU A 41 11.92 -22.88 -15.88
CA LEU A 41 12.03 -24.17 -15.20
C LEU A 41 10.71 -24.50 -14.49
N SER A 42 10.55 -25.74 -14.01
CA SER A 42 9.34 -26.16 -13.30
C SER A 42 9.23 -25.55 -11.88
N ARG A 43 10.37 -25.38 -11.20
CA ARG A 43 10.51 -24.90 -9.80
C ARG A 43 11.82 -24.14 -9.61
N SER A 44 11.85 -23.17 -8.69
CA SER A 44 13.08 -22.42 -8.36
C SER A 44 14.19 -23.30 -7.76
N SER A 45 13.89 -24.47 -7.20
CA SER A 45 14.92 -25.43 -6.76
C SER A 45 15.78 -25.94 -7.93
N TRP A 46 15.18 -26.12 -9.12
CA TRP A 46 15.93 -26.42 -10.34
C TRP A 46 16.79 -25.25 -10.79
N ALA A 47 16.34 -24.01 -10.55
CA ALA A 47 17.13 -22.83 -10.87
C ALA A 47 18.35 -22.71 -9.95
N LEU A 48 18.19 -22.98 -8.65
CA LEU A 48 19.31 -23.04 -7.70
C LEU A 48 20.31 -24.12 -8.10
N LYS A 49 19.85 -25.32 -8.45
CA LYS A 49 20.71 -26.39 -9.00
C LYS A 49 21.44 -25.94 -10.27
N ALA A 50 20.74 -25.27 -11.20
CA ALA A 50 21.36 -24.76 -12.42
C ALA A 50 22.46 -23.73 -12.13
N ILE A 51 22.25 -22.83 -11.15
CA ILE A 51 23.26 -21.86 -10.73
C ILE A 51 24.50 -22.56 -10.16
N VAL A 52 24.34 -23.61 -9.35
CA VAL A 52 25.46 -24.39 -8.81
C VAL A 52 26.25 -25.08 -9.94
N LEU A 53 25.57 -25.75 -10.86
CA LEU A 53 26.22 -26.43 -11.98
C LEU A 53 26.86 -25.43 -12.96
N TRP A 54 26.25 -24.26 -13.12
CA TRP A 54 26.81 -23.15 -13.87
C TRP A 54 28.12 -22.68 -13.23
N TRP A 55 28.17 -22.52 -11.91
CA TRP A 55 29.40 -22.16 -11.19
C TRP A 55 30.49 -23.21 -11.41
N GLN A 56 30.15 -24.48 -11.24
CA GLN A 56 31.10 -25.59 -11.45
C GLN A 56 31.67 -25.60 -12.87
N LYS A 57 30.84 -25.34 -13.88
CA LYS A 57 31.32 -25.24 -15.27
C LYS A 57 32.12 -23.97 -15.56
N ALA A 58 31.82 -22.87 -14.87
CA ALA A 58 32.50 -21.60 -15.07
C ALA A 58 33.87 -21.53 -14.38
N PHE A 59 34.02 -22.21 -13.23
CA PHE A 59 35.19 -22.07 -12.36
C PHE A 59 35.91 -23.39 -12.04
N ASP A 60 35.42 -24.53 -12.56
CA ASP A 60 35.95 -25.88 -12.29
C ASP A 60 36.08 -26.20 -10.79
N ALA A 61 35.15 -25.67 -9.98
CA ALA A 61 35.15 -25.81 -8.53
C ALA A 61 33.72 -25.91 -7.96
N SER A 62 33.56 -26.59 -6.82
CA SER A 62 32.29 -26.60 -6.09
C SER A 62 32.10 -25.30 -5.30
N PRO A 63 30.94 -24.62 -5.39
CA PRO A 63 30.72 -23.38 -4.66
C PRO A 63 30.37 -23.62 -3.17
N VAL A 64 30.78 -22.68 -2.32
CA VAL A 64 30.18 -22.42 -1.02
C VAL A 64 29.00 -21.48 -1.20
N ILE A 65 27.78 -21.99 -1.00
CA ILE A 65 26.54 -21.23 -1.15
C ILE A 65 25.92 -20.94 0.22
N TRP A 66 25.61 -19.66 0.44
CA TRP A 66 25.00 -19.18 1.67
C TRP A 66 23.52 -18.92 1.48
N PHE A 67 22.70 -19.47 2.38
CA PHE A 67 21.26 -19.23 2.50
C PHE A 67 20.97 -18.56 3.85
N PRO A 68 19.88 -17.78 3.98
CA PRO A 68 19.43 -17.39 5.31
C PRO A 68 18.97 -18.62 6.10
N ASP A 69 19.11 -18.60 7.42
CA ASP A 69 18.67 -19.68 8.29
C ASP A 69 17.14 -19.85 8.31
N TYR A 70 16.39 -18.80 8.01
CA TYR A 70 14.96 -18.88 7.76
C TYR A 70 14.62 -19.23 6.30
N PHE A 71 14.94 -20.45 5.83
CA PHE A 71 14.74 -20.86 4.43
C PHE A 71 13.94 -22.15 4.28
N CYS A 72 13.31 -22.35 3.11
CA CYS A 72 12.50 -23.54 2.87
C CYS A 72 13.35 -24.78 2.58
N ASN A 73 13.24 -25.82 3.43
CA ASN A 73 13.98 -27.06 3.28
C ASN A 73 13.78 -27.74 1.93
N GLU A 74 12.54 -27.74 1.40
CA GLU A 74 12.22 -28.33 0.09
C GLU A 74 13.02 -27.68 -1.05
N ALA A 75 13.23 -26.36 -0.98
CA ALA A 75 13.96 -25.63 -2.01
C ALA A 75 15.45 -26.04 -2.09
N LEU A 76 16.02 -26.55 -1.00
CA LEU A 76 17.42 -26.98 -0.91
C LEU A 76 17.67 -28.40 -1.41
N SER A 77 16.62 -29.22 -1.57
CA SER A 77 16.73 -30.63 -1.97
C SER A 77 17.66 -30.82 -3.18
N LEU A 78 17.42 -30.11 -4.28
CA LEU A 78 18.22 -30.24 -5.51
C LEU A 78 19.63 -29.65 -5.40
N VAL A 79 19.88 -28.73 -4.47
CA VAL A 79 21.22 -28.21 -4.18
C VAL A 79 22.03 -29.24 -3.39
N ARG A 80 21.41 -29.91 -2.41
CA ARG A 80 22.04 -31.02 -1.66
C ARG A 80 22.42 -32.22 -2.54
N ALA A 81 21.74 -32.38 -3.68
CA ALA A 81 22.08 -33.39 -4.69
C ALA A 81 23.28 -33.01 -5.58
N THR A 82 24.00 -31.92 -5.26
CA THR A 82 25.22 -31.47 -5.94
C THR A 82 26.39 -31.49 -4.96
N SER A 83 27.60 -31.19 -5.43
CA SER A 83 28.79 -31.06 -4.57
C SER A 83 28.95 -29.68 -3.91
N ALA A 84 27.93 -28.80 -3.97
CA ALA A 84 27.99 -27.50 -3.30
C ALA A 84 28.00 -27.64 -1.77
N THR A 85 28.76 -26.79 -1.09
CA THR A 85 28.73 -26.68 0.37
C THR A 85 27.69 -25.65 0.78
N ILE A 86 26.69 -26.06 1.55
CA ILE A 86 25.63 -25.19 2.05
C ILE A 86 26.04 -24.61 3.41
N LYS A 87 25.90 -23.29 3.58
CA LYS A 87 25.99 -22.61 4.88
C LYS A 87 24.78 -21.71 5.13
N PHE A 88 24.45 -21.50 6.39
CA PHE A 88 23.34 -20.64 6.81
C PHE A 88 23.83 -19.37 7.50
N TYR A 89 23.30 -18.20 7.11
CA TYR A 89 23.52 -16.94 7.81
C TYR A 89 22.25 -16.52 8.57
N SER A 90 22.41 -15.82 9.69
CA SER A 90 21.28 -15.44 10.53
C SER A 90 20.50 -14.25 10.01
N VAL A 91 19.18 -14.31 10.12
CA VAL A 91 18.29 -13.16 9.94
C VAL A 91 17.76 -12.61 11.27
N ASP A 92 17.33 -11.36 11.29
CA ASP A 92 16.70 -10.72 12.44
C ASP A 92 15.17 -10.93 12.47
N LYS A 93 14.50 -10.26 13.42
CA LYS A 93 13.04 -10.31 13.60
C LYS A 93 12.24 -9.78 12.40
N ASP A 94 12.86 -8.94 11.58
CA ASP A 94 12.29 -8.34 10.38
C ASP A 94 12.71 -9.12 9.11
N LEU A 95 13.36 -10.28 9.31
CA LEU A 95 13.88 -11.18 8.29
C LEU A 95 14.98 -10.56 7.42
N MET A 96 15.74 -9.62 7.98
CA MET A 96 16.89 -9.01 7.32
C MET A 96 18.19 -9.72 7.72
N PRO A 97 19.19 -9.80 6.82
CA PRO A 97 20.49 -10.37 7.18
C PRO A 97 21.16 -9.62 8.33
N LYS A 98 21.68 -10.36 9.32
CA LYS A 98 22.49 -9.77 10.39
C LYS A 98 23.93 -9.57 9.94
N TRP A 99 24.21 -8.40 9.34
CA TRP A 99 25.48 -8.14 8.66
C TRP A 99 26.72 -8.35 9.52
N ASP A 100 26.71 -7.99 10.80
CA ASP A 100 27.86 -8.22 11.70
C ASP A 100 28.20 -9.71 11.82
N LEU A 101 27.17 -10.57 11.92
CA LEU A 101 27.34 -12.02 11.95
C LEU A 101 27.74 -12.57 10.59
N CYS A 102 27.20 -12.03 9.49
CA CYS A 102 27.63 -12.37 8.14
C CYS A 102 29.13 -12.08 7.94
N HIS A 103 29.60 -10.90 8.37
CA HIS A 103 31.02 -10.54 8.29
C HIS A 103 31.90 -11.42 9.18
N ALA A 104 31.45 -11.77 10.39
CA ALA A 104 32.17 -12.70 11.26
C ALA A 104 32.27 -14.10 10.63
N LEU A 105 31.18 -14.61 10.05
CA LEU A 105 31.14 -15.90 9.37
C LEU A 105 32.03 -15.91 8.11
N ALA A 106 32.09 -14.79 7.38
CA ALA A 106 32.86 -14.67 6.14
C ALA A 106 34.37 -14.66 6.38
N LYS A 107 34.81 -14.24 7.59
CA LYS A 107 36.22 -14.36 8.00
C LYS A 107 36.65 -15.82 8.15
N MET A 108 35.74 -16.73 8.49
CA MET A 108 36.02 -18.16 8.60
C MET A 108 35.92 -18.87 7.26
N ALA A 109 34.87 -18.59 6.48
CA ALA A 109 34.71 -19.12 5.13
C ALA A 109 33.78 -18.23 4.32
N LYS A 110 34.32 -17.46 3.37
CA LYS A 110 33.51 -16.57 2.53
C LYS A 110 32.53 -17.34 1.60
N PRO A 111 31.39 -16.74 1.23
CA PRO A 111 30.52 -17.31 0.20
C PRO A 111 31.09 -17.08 -1.21
N ASP A 112 30.92 -18.08 -2.07
CA ASP A 112 31.01 -17.92 -3.51
C ASP A 112 29.69 -17.35 -4.07
N ILE A 113 28.58 -17.83 -3.49
CA ILE A 113 27.22 -17.45 -3.85
C ILE A 113 26.46 -17.10 -2.58
N PHE A 114 25.92 -15.88 -2.52
CA PHE A 114 25.08 -15.38 -1.44
C PHE A 114 23.63 -15.26 -1.92
N VAL A 115 22.73 -16.00 -1.27
CA VAL A 115 21.29 -15.96 -1.57
C VAL A 115 20.61 -14.96 -0.64
N LEU A 116 20.08 -13.88 -1.22
CA LEU A 116 19.27 -12.88 -0.53
C LEU A 116 17.79 -13.15 -0.80
N VAL A 117 16.97 -13.26 0.24
CA VAL A 117 15.56 -13.68 0.10
C VAL A 117 14.61 -12.52 0.33
N HIS A 118 13.70 -12.32 -0.62
CA HIS A 118 12.62 -11.34 -0.53
C HIS A 118 11.37 -12.00 0.09
N TYR A 119 11.32 -12.04 1.42
CA TYR A 119 10.29 -12.75 2.16
C TYR A 119 8.89 -12.16 1.95
N PHE A 120 7.93 -13.04 1.71
CA PHE A 120 6.50 -12.72 1.55
C PHE A 120 6.15 -11.60 0.56
N GLY A 121 7.05 -11.28 -0.36
CA GLY A 121 6.89 -10.20 -1.34
C GLY A 121 7.51 -8.86 -0.92
N GLN A 122 8.15 -8.79 0.25
CA GLN A 122 8.82 -7.61 0.78
C GLN A 122 10.29 -7.56 0.35
N PRO A 123 10.86 -6.37 0.11
CA PRO A 123 12.28 -6.21 -0.19
C PRO A 123 13.12 -6.59 1.02
N SER A 124 14.34 -7.09 0.76
CA SER A 124 15.35 -7.31 1.80
C SER A 124 16.43 -6.22 1.67
N ASP A 125 17.43 -6.19 2.56
CA ASP A 125 18.49 -5.18 2.50
C ASP A 125 19.45 -5.41 1.32
N LEU A 126 19.06 -4.89 0.17
CA LEU A 126 19.79 -4.98 -1.08
C LEU A 126 21.09 -4.17 -1.06
N VAL A 127 21.12 -3.07 -0.30
CA VAL A 127 22.29 -2.19 -0.20
C VAL A 127 23.37 -2.88 0.62
N GLY A 128 23.00 -3.43 1.78
CA GLY A 128 23.89 -4.24 2.61
C GLY A 128 24.41 -5.46 1.85
N ALA A 129 23.54 -6.17 1.13
CA ALA A 129 23.93 -7.35 0.35
C ALA A 129 24.95 -7.03 -0.75
N LYS A 130 24.77 -5.91 -1.46
CA LYS A 130 25.75 -5.43 -2.46
C LYS A 130 27.10 -5.17 -1.83
N ARG A 131 27.13 -4.36 -0.75
CA ARG A 131 28.37 -4.01 -0.06
C ARG A 131 29.10 -5.26 0.45
N PHE A 132 28.37 -6.17 1.07
CA PHE A 132 28.91 -7.43 1.58
C PHE A 132 29.51 -8.28 0.45
N CYS A 133 28.76 -8.49 -0.65
CA CYS A 133 29.23 -9.34 -1.75
C CYS A 133 30.35 -8.71 -2.56
N GLU A 134 30.39 -7.38 -2.71
CA GLU A 134 31.51 -6.66 -3.32
C GLU A 134 32.79 -6.82 -2.49
N GLN A 135 32.69 -6.76 -1.16
CA GLN A 135 33.82 -6.95 -0.26
C GLN A 135 34.42 -8.36 -0.32
N TYR A 136 33.58 -9.40 -0.43
CA TYR A 136 34.04 -10.80 -0.44
C TYR A 136 34.11 -11.43 -1.84
N GLN A 137 33.84 -10.64 -2.89
CA GLN A 137 33.78 -11.07 -4.29
C GLN A 137 32.81 -12.24 -4.52
N SER A 138 31.59 -12.13 -3.98
CA SER A 138 30.56 -13.15 -4.06
C SER A 138 29.48 -12.83 -5.10
N LEU A 139 28.89 -13.84 -5.71
CA LEU A 139 27.69 -13.66 -6.54
C LEU A 139 26.45 -13.47 -5.65
N ILE A 140 25.59 -12.55 -6.05
CA ILE A 140 24.26 -12.34 -5.46
C ILE A 140 23.21 -13.09 -6.26
N VAL A 141 22.47 -13.97 -5.58
CA VAL A 141 21.22 -14.56 -6.06
C VAL A 141 20.08 -13.93 -5.28
N GLU A 142 19.22 -13.17 -5.94
CA GLU A 142 17.97 -12.68 -5.35
C GLU A 142 16.91 -13.78 -5.46
N ASP A 143 16.51 -14.37 -4.34
CA ASP A 143 15.33 -15.23 -4.27
C ASP A 143 14.07 -14.38 -4.11
N ALA A 144 13.44 -14.08 -5.24
CA ALA A 144 12.17 -13.38 -5.38
C ALA A 144 11.02 -14.37 -5.62
N ALA A 145 11.09 -15.61 -5.11
CA ALA A 145 10.05 -16.62 -5.33
C ALA A 145 8.67 -16.21 -4.78
N HIS A 146 8.61 -15.28 -3.84
CA HIS A 146 7.38 -14.73 -3.27
C HIS A 146 6.93 -13.41 -3.89
N VAL A 147 7.60 -12.98 -4.97
CA VAL A 147 7.39 -11.68 -5.58
C VAL A 147 6.64 -11.89 -6.89
N LEU A 148 5.52 -11.17 -7.06
CA LEU A 148 4.68 -11.30 -8.26
C LEU A 148 5.34 -10.67 -9.49
N CYS A 149 5.93 -9.49 -9.32
CA CYS A 149 6.62 -8.72 -10.37
C CYS A 149 7.84 -8.02 -9.78
N PRO A 150 8.90 -7.76 -10.58
CA PRO A 150 10.04 -6.95 -10.14
C PRO A 150 9.60 -5.56 -9.66
N THR A 151 10.42 -4.96 -8.79
CA THR A 151 10.29 -3.57 -8.33
C THR A 151 11.66 -2.89 -8.39
N ASP A 152 11.75 -1.59 -8.08
CA ASP A 152 13.05 -0.91 -8.01
C ASP A 152 13.97 -1.52 -6.92
N GLU A 153 13.35 -2.05 -5.86
CA GLU A 153 13.99 -2.67 -4.70
C GLU A 153 14.19 -4.19 -4.83
N ILE A 154 13.58 -4.85 -5.84
CA ILE A 154 13.60 -6.31 -6.00
C ILE A 154 13.88 -6.70 -7.45
N GLY A 155 14.95 -7.46 -7.65
CA GLY A 155 15.38 -7.93 -8.97
C GLY A 155 16.32 -6.97 -9.71
N SER A 156 16.71 -5.88 -9.07
CA SER A 156 17.55 -4.84 -9.66
C SER A 156 19.05 -5.07 -9.42
N ALA A 157 19.44 -5.85 -8.41
CA ALA A 157 20.85 -6.01 -8.02
C ALA A 157 21.48 -7.34 -8.42
N GLY A 158 20.72 -8.42 -8.37
CA GLY A 158 21.18 -9.78 -8.50
C GLY A 158 21.94 -10.05 -9.80
N HIS A 159 22.91 -10.94 -9.69
CA HIS A 159 23.52 -11.59 -10.86
C HIS A 159 22.56 -12.63 -11.42
N PHE A 160 21.84 -13.30 -10.52
CA PHE A 160 20.66 -14.10 -10.80
C PHE A 160 19.50 -13.62 -9.94
N THR A 161 18.29 -13.66 -10.48
CA THR A 161 17.04 -13.39 -9.76
C THR A 161 16.04 -14.49 -10.06
N LEU A 162 15.44 -15.07 -9.03
CA LEU A 162 14.52 -16.20 -9.14
C LEU A 162 13.10 -15.76 -8.84
N TYR A 163 12.15 -16.01 -9.76
CA TYR A 163 10.72 -15.83 -9.48
C TYR A 163 9.98 -17.16 -9.61
N SER A 164 8.92 -17.33 -8.81
CA SER A 164 8.07 -18.54 -8.81
C SER A 164 6.60 -18.20 -9.08
N PRO A 165 6.22 -17.86 -10.32
CA PRO A 165 4.83 -17.52 -10.66
C PRO A 165 3.80 -18.56 -10.19
N HIS A 166 4.14 -19.85 -10.18
CA HIS A 166 3.26 -20.92 -9.70
C HIS A 166 2.89 -20.85 -8.20
N LYS A 167 3.67 -20.13 -7.38
CA LYS A 167 3.29 -19.85 -5.98
C LYS A 167 2.20 -18.79 -5.89
N LEU A 168 2.15 -17.85 -6.84
CA LEU A 168 1.28 -16.68 -6.78
C LEU A 168 0.08 -16.72 -7.74
N LEU A 169 0.20 -17.44 -8.86
CA LEU A 169 -0.78 -17.52 -9.92
C LEU A 169 -1.39 -18.93 -9.98
N ALA A 170 -2.55 -19.05 -10.62
CA ALA A 170 -3.28 -20.31 -10.70
C ALA A 170 -2.69 -21.24 -11.79
N VAL A 171 -1.43 -21.61 -11.61
CA VAL A 171 -0.69 -22.55 -12.47
C VAL A 171 0.04 -23.59 -11.63
N PRO A 172 0.15 -24.85 -12.08
CA PRO A 172 0.79 -25.92 -11.31
C PRO A 172 2.32 -25.78 -11.21
N GLN A 173 2.93 -25.08 -12.16
CA GLN A 173 4.38 -24.99 -12.31
C GLN A 173 4.82 -23.79 -13.13
N GLY A 174 6.13 -23.55 -13.12
CA GLY A 174 6.75 -22.41 -13.74
C GLY A 174 7.50 -21.58 -12.71
N SER A 175 8.80 -21.51 -12.88
CA SER A 175 9.73 -20.57 -12.27
C SER A 175 10.59 -19.98 -13.37
N ILE A 176 11.05 -18.76 -13.16
CA ILE A 176 11.93 -18.06 -14.08
C ILE A 176 13.21 -17.67 -13.33
N CYS A 177 14.36 -18.01 -13.91
CA CYS A 177 15.67 -17.53 -13.51
C CYS A 177 16.09 -16.44 -14.49
N VAL A 178 16.24 -15.21 -14.00
CA VAL A 178 16.74 -14.08 -14.76
C VAL A 178 18.21 -13.89 -14.43
N MET A 179 19.07 -14.00 -15.43
CA MET A 179 20.51 -13.84 -15.32
C MET A 179 20.93 -12.49 -15.91
N SER A 180 21.90 -11.81 -15.30
CA SER A 180 22.51 -10.61 -15.86
C SER A 180 23.96 -10.87 -16.32
N PRO A 181 24.19 -11.18 -17.61
CA PRO A 181 25.54 -11.39 -18.15
C PRO A 181 26.45 -10.18 -17.94
N LYS A 182 25.91 -8.96 -18.08
CA LYS A 182 26.67 -7.72 -17.88
C LYS A 182 27.22 -7.59 -16.45
N LYS A 183 26.39 -7.88 -15.43
CA LYS A 183 26.84 -7.83 -14.03
C LYS A 183 27.84 -8.93 -13.71
N ILE A 184 27.61 -10.14 -14.24
CA ILE A 184 28.53 -11.27 -14.06
C ILE A 184 29.88 -10.95 -14.67
N LYS A 185 29.92 -10.42 -15.90
CA LYS A 185 31.16 -9.97 -16.54
C LYS A 185 31.86 -8.85 -15.77
N ARG A 186 31.10 -7.97 -15.10
CA ARG A 186 31.69 -6.93 -14.24
C ARG A 186 32.39 -7.51 -13.02
N LEU A 187 31.83 -8.57 -12.42
CA LEU A 187 32.45 -9.26 -11.28
C LEU A 187 33.60 -10.18 -11.73
N TYR A 188 33.44 -10.86 -12.87
CA TYR A 188 34.41 -11.79 -13.44
C TYR A 188 34.70 -11.42 -14.91
N PRO A 189 35.65 -10.49 -15.16
CA PRO A 189 35.93 -9.97 -16.52
C PRO A 189 36.37 -11.03 -17.53
N SER A 190 36.97 -12.13 -17.08
CA SER A 190 37.39 -13.25 -17.91
C SER A 190 36.23 -14.12 -18.42
N LEU A 191 35.05 -14.05 -17.79
CA LEU A 191 33.91 -14.92 -18.08
C LEU A 191 32.98 -14.30 -19.15
N ASN A 192 33.30 -14.49 -20.44
CA ASN A 192 32.56 -13.89 -21.55
C ASN A 192 31.36 -14.70 -22.07
N ASN A 193 31.32 -16.01 -21.81
CA ASN A 193 30.31 -16.95 -22.30
C ASN A 193 29.29 -17.36 -21.23
N SER A 194 29.10 -16.54 -20.20
CA SER A 194 28.30 -16.89 -19.01
C SER A 194 26.88 -17.38 -19.36
N ALA A 195 26.20 -16.71 -20.29
CA ALA A 195 24.84 -17.08 -20.71
C ALA A 195 24.79 -18.39 -21.51
N GLU A 196 25.83 -18.67 -22.30
CA GLU A 196 25.96 -19.90 -23.06
C GLU A 196 26.17 -21.10 -22.12
N ILE A 197 27.04 -20.93 -21.11
CA ILE A 197 27.24 -21.95 -20.05
C ILE A 197 25.89 -22.29 -19.40
N MET A 198 25.11 -21.27 -19.00
CA MET A 198 23.80 -21.49 -18.37
C MET A 198 22.83 -22.22 -19.30
N THR A 199 22.83 -21.85 -20.58
CA THR A 199 22.01 -22.51 -21.61
C THR A 199 22.37 -23.98 -21.74
N ASN A 200 23.67 -24.31 -21.76
CA ASN A 200 24.14 -25.69 -21.85
C ASN A 200 23.81 -26.50 -20.58
N VAL A 201 23.98 -25.91 -19.39
CA VAL A 201 23.58 -26.54 -18.12
C VAL A 201 22.10 -26.92 -18.12
N ILE A 202 21.22 -26.01 -18.55
CA ILE A 202 19.78 -26.26 -18.58
C ILE A 202 19.41 -27.32 -19.62
N LYS A 203 20.06 -27.33 -20.79
CA LYS A 203 19.86 -28.36 -21.83
C LYS A 203 20.22 -29.77 -21.32
N CYS A 204 21.14 -29.89 -20.39
CA CYS A 204 21.50 -31.17 -19.77
C CYS A 204 20.44 -31.71 -18.78
N PHE A 205 19.45 -30.92 -18.38
CA PHE A 205 18.38 -31.42 -17.54
C PHE A 205 17.43 -32.31 -18.34
N ALA A 206 16.99 -33.41 -17.73
CA ALA A 206 15.95 -34.25 -18.32
C ALA A 206 14.68 -33.41 -18.57
N TYR A 207 14.33 -33.21 -19.83
CA TYR A 207 13.23 -32.34 -20.24
C TYR A 207 11.87 -33.03 -20.11
N HIS A 208 11.50 -33.33 -18.88
CA HIS A 208 10.18 -33.86 -18.54
C HIS A 208 9.41 -32.84 -17.72
N ALA A 209 8.13 -32.66 -18.06
CA ALA A 209 7.24 -31.75 -17.35
C ALA A 209 6.22 -32.54 -16.52
N PRO A 210 5.85 -32.07 -15.32
CA PRO A 210 4.77 -32.66 -14.53
C PRO A 210 3.43 -32.69 -15.27
N ALA A 211 2.68 -33.78 -15.05
CA ALA A 211 1.34 -33.95 -15.58
C ALA A 211 0.39 -32.86 -15.04
N VAL A 212 -0.33 -32.22 -15.94
CA VAL A 212 -1.19 -31.06 -15.60
C VAL A 212 -2.60 -31.49 -15.17
N PHE A 213 -3.13 -32.57 -15.76
CA PHE A 213 -4.53 -32.98 -15.56
C PHE A 213 -4.90 -33.33 -14.10
N PRO A 214 -4.07 -34.08 -13.33
CA PRO A 214 -4.37 -34.34 -11.92
C PRO A 214 -4.49 -33.06 -11.08
N TRP A 215 -3.69 -32.04 -11.40
CA TRP A 215 -3.78 -30.74 -10.74
C TRP A 215 -5.06 -29.98 -11.12
N ILE A 216 -5.45 -29.99 -12.39
CA ILE A 216 -6.72 -29.37 -12.84
C ILE A 216 -7.89 -30.02 -12.10
N LEU A 217 -7.96 -31.35 -12.09
CA LEU A 217 -9.02 -32.09 -11.41
C LEU A 217 -9.07 -31.73 -9.92
N LYS A 218 -7.92 -31.76 -9.23
CA LYS A 218 -7.82 -31.36 -7.81
C LYS A 218 -8.35 -29.94 -7.57
N ARG A 219 -8.00 -28.98 -8.43
CA ARG A 219 -8.43 -27.58 -8.30
C ARG A 219 -9.91 -27.37 -8.63
N LEU A 220 -10.48 -28.13 -9.56
CA LEU A 220 -11.90 -28.12 -9.87
C LEU A 220 -12.74 -28.72 -8.74
N ILE A 221 -12.30 -29.85 -8.16
CA ILE A 221 -12.93 -30.44 -6.99
C ILE A 221 -12.93 -29.46 -5.82
N GLN A 222 -11.78 -28.81 -5.58
CA GLN A 222 -11.67 -27.81 -4.54
C GLN A 222 -12.76 -26.74 -4.68
N LYS A 223 -13.10 -26.26 -5.90
CA LYS A 223 -14.14 -25.22 -6.12
C LYS A 223 -15.51 -25.53 -5.52
N VAL A 224 -15.87 -26.82 -5.46
CA VAL A 224 -17.21 -27.27 -5.06
C VAL A 224 -17.22 -27.71 -3.59
N ILE A 225 -16.11 -28.27 -3.10
CA ILE A 225 -16.02 -28.81 -1.74
C ILE A 225 -15.57 -27.72 -0.74
N PRO A 226 -16.35 -27.45 0.33
CA PRO A 226 -15.93 -26.51 1.38
C PRO A 226 -14.61 -26.95 2.03
N LEU A 227 -13.74 -25.98 2.33
CA LEU A 227 -12.37 -26.23 2.81
C LEU A 227 -12.31 -27.18 4.01
N PHE A 228 -13.31 -27.13 4.90
CA PHE A 228 -13.44 -28.00 6.08
C PHE A 228 -13.46 -29.49 5.79
N PHE A 229 -14.00 -29.91 4.64
CA PHE A 229 -14.05 -31.33 4.24
C PHE A 229 -12.73 -31.79 3.61
N THR A 230 -11.87 -30.85 3.21
CA THR A 230 -10.53 -31.11 2.65
C THR A 230 -9.40 -30.80 3.63
N TYR A 231 -9.75 -30.32 4.83
CA TYR A 231 -8.79 -30.03 5.89
C TYR A 231 -8.27 -31.33 6.48
N SER A 232 -7.15 -31.81 5.95
CA SER A 232 -6.28 -32.72 6.65
C SER A 232 -5.30 -31.87 7.45
N LYS A 233 -5.13 -32.12 8.76
CA LYS A 233 -3.97 -31.60 9.49
C LYS A 233 -2.75 -32.01 8.67
N THR A 234 -2.01 -31.05 8.13
CA THR A 234 -0.79 -31.35 7.38
C THR A 234 0.08 -32.23 8.28
N PRO A 235 0.38 -33.48 7.91
CA PRO A 235 1.31 -34.27 8.69
C PRO A 235 2.65 -33.54 8.66
N ALA A 236 3.35 -33.49 9.80
CA ALA A 236 4.75 -33.09 9.83
C ALA A 236 5.49 -33.98 8.83
N GLN A 237 5.94 -33.43 7.70
CA GLN A 237 6.63 -34.20 6.69
C GLN A 237 8.07 -34.44 7.16
N THR A 238 8.24 -35.52 7.91
CA THR A 238 9.52 -36.16 8.25
C THR A 238 9.96 -37.20 7.21
N SER A 239 9.50 -37.10 5.95
CA SER A 239 9.86 -38.07 4.91
C SER A 239 10.96 -37.57 3.99
N VAL A 240 11.95 -38.45 3.75
CA VAL A 240 13.01 -38.32 2.74
C VAL A 240 12.37 -37.89 1.41
N GLN A 241 12.64 -36.66 1.01
CA GLN A 241 12.03 -36.04 -0.17
C GLN A 241 12.56 -36.71 -1.44
N ARG A 242 11.69 -37.45 -2.16
CA ARG A 242 12.03 -37.91 -3.52
C ARG A 242 12.26 -36.70 -4.41
N TYR A 243 13.47 -36.60 -4.99
CA TYR A 243 13.80 -35.57 -5.96
C TYR A 243 12.84 -35.65 -7.15
N SER A 244 12.14 -34.56 -7.45
CA SER A 244 11.40 -34.46 -8.71
C SER A 244 12.42 -34.45 -9.85
N THR A 245 12.33 -35.39 -10.78
CA THR A 245 13.15 -35.45 -12.01
C THR A 245 12.64 -34.51 -13.10
N LEU A 246 11.57 -33.76 -12.82
CA LEU A 246 10.80 -33.01 -13.81
C LEU A 246 11.21 -31.53 -13.79
N SER A 247 12.12 -31.16 -14.67
CA SER A 247 12.76 -29.84 -14.71
C SER A 247 12.02 -28.81 -15.58
N ALA A 248 11.21 -29.27 -16.54
CA ALA A 248 10.64 -28.44 -17.60
C ALA A 248 9.23 -27.92 -17.28
N MET A 249 8.88 -26.78 -17.88
CA MET A 249 7.54 -26.21 -17.82
C MET A 249 6.69 -26.72 -18.99
N HIS A 250 5.60 -27.44 -18.68
CA HIS A 250 4.66 -27.98 -19.67
C HIS A 250 4.06 -26.87 -20.57
N PRO A 251 3.95 -27.08 -21.91
CA PRO A 251 3.45 -26.07 -22.85
C PRO A 251 2.05 -25.50 -22.52
N PHE A 252 1.11 -26.36 -22.13
CA PHE A 252 -0.22 -25.91 -21.66
C PHE A 252 -0.14 -24.92 -20.49
N VAL A 253 0.84 -25.10 -19.59
CA VAL A 253 1.01 -24.21 -18.44
C VAL A 253 1.55 -22.86 -18.89
N LYS A 254 2.42 -22.80 -19.92
CA LYS A 254 2.86 -21.53 -20.52
C LYS A 254 1.66 -20.74 -21.07
N LYS A 255 0.74 -21.41 -21.77
CA LYS A 255 -0.52 -20.82 -22.26
C LYS A 255 -1.38 -20.27 -21.12
N LEU A 256 -1.58 -21.06 -20.07
CA LEU A 256 -2.38 -20.66 -18.92
C LEU A 256 -1.75 -19.49 -18.16
N LEU A 257 -0.43 -19.51 -17.95
CA LEU A 257 0.30 -18.42 -17.32
C LEU A 257 0.13 -17.12 -18.10
N TYR A 258 0.30 -17.16 -19.42
CA TYR A 258 0.11 -16.00 -20.30
C TYR A 258 -1.28 -15.37 -20.18
N ILE A 259 -2.32 -16.20 -20.02
CA ILE A 259 -3.70 -15.75 -19.82
C ILE A 259 -3.89 -15.14 -18.43
N GLU A 260 -3.37 -15.78 -17.37
CA GLU A 260 -3.45 -15.24 -16.00
C GLU A 260 -2.75 -13.88 -15.87
N LEU A 261 -1.66 -13.66 -16.62
CA LEU A 261 -0.91 -12.41 -16.63
C LEU A 261 -1.67 -11.23 -17.24
N GLN A 262 -2.73 -11.47 -18.01
CA GLN A 262 -3.60 -10.39 -18.50
C GLN A 262 -4.41 -9.74 -17.37
N ASP A 263 -4.63 -10.46 -16.26
CA ASP A 263 -5.37 -9.96 -15.09
C ASP A 263 -4.42 -9.47 -13.97
N ILE A 264 -3.14 -9.22 -14.25
CA ILE A 264 -2.10 -9.06 -13.22
C ILE A 264 -2.40 -7.91 -12.24
N ASP A 265 -2.93 -6.78 -12.71
CA ASP A 265 -3.23 -5.64 -11.84
C ASP A 265 -4.45 -5.89 -10.94
N ALA A 266 -5.45 -6.61 -11.46
CA ALA A 266 -6.56 -7.08 -10.64
C ALA A 266 -6.10 -8.08 -9.58
N ILE A 267 -5.13 -8.95 -9.92
CA ILE A 267 -4.51 -9.90 -8.97
C ILE A 267 -3.74 -9.16 -7.88
N LYS A 268 -2.91 -8.17 -8.25
CA LYS A 268 -2.17 -7.31 -7.32
C LYS A 268 -3.12 -6.63 -6.34
N LYS A 269 -4.15 -5.96 -6.86
CA LYS A 269 -5.18 -5.29 -6.05
C LYS A 269 -5.84 -6.26 -5.08
N ARG A 270 -6.29 -7.42 -5.57
CA ARG A 270 -7.02 -8.39 -4.76
C ARG A 270 -6.17 -8.98 -3.63
N ARG A 271 -4.87 -9.17 -3.86
CA ARG A 271 -3.93 -9.65 -2.83
C ARG A 271 -3.77 -8.66 -1.69
N ARG A 272 -3.60 -7.36 -2.01
CA ARG A 272 -3.56 -6.29 -1.01
C ARG A 272 -4.86 -6.22 -0.20
N GLU A 273 -6.01 -6.20 -0.89
CA GLU A 273 -7.32 -6.20 -0.23
C GLU A 273 -7.50 -7.38 0.73
N ASN A 274 -7.10 -8.59 0.31
CA ASN A 274 -7.24 -9.77 1.16
C ASN A 274 -6.31 -9.71 2.39
N ARG A 275 -5.10 -9.15 2.27
CA ARG A 275 -4.19 -8.95 3.41
C ARG A 275 -4.76 -7.96 4.42
N GLN A 276 -5.20 -6.80 3.95
CA GLN A 276 -5.85 -5.76 4.76
C GLN A 276 -7.07 -6.31 5.49
N PHE A 277 -7.81 -7.21 4.85
CA PHE A 277 -8.95 -7.87 5.46
C PHE A 277 -8.57 -8.76 6.65
N TYR A 278 -7.48 -9.53 6.56
CA TYR A 278 -6.99 -10.31 7.71
C TYR A 278 -6.50 -9.41 8.83
N ASP A 279 -5.79 -8.33 8.48
CA ASP A 279 -5.29 -7.37 9.45
C ASP A 279 -6.44 -6.79 10.29
N MET A 280 -7.49 -6.32 9.60
CA MET A 280 -8.72 -5.86 10.27
C MET A 280 -9.31 -6.94 11.18
N LEU A 281 -9.46 -8.16 10.67
CA LEU A 281 -10.11 -9.23 11.40
C LEU A 281 -9.35 -9.61 12.67
N ILE A 282 -8.02 -9.65 12.60
CA ILE A 282 -7.13 -10.00 13.71
C ILE A 282 -7.03 -8.83 14.71
N ASN A 283 -6.90 -7.60 14.23
CA ASN A 283 -6.86 -6.40 15.08
C ASN A 283 -8.19 -6.14 15.80
N LEU A 284 -9.34 -6.55 15.24
CA LEU A 284 -10.61 -6.51 15.95
C LEU A 284 -10.58 -7.32 17.24
N ASP A 285 -9.86 -8.44 17.27
CA ASP A 285 -9.69 -9.31 18.44
C ASP A 285 -8.51 -8.88 19.34
N GLY A 286 -7.77 -7.84 18.94
CA GLY A 286 -6.76 -7.17 19.76
C GLY A 286 -5.45 -7.96 19.96
N LYS A 287 -5.15 -8.94 19.09
CA LYS A 287 -4.01 -9.85 19.25
C LYS A 287 -3.32 -10.16 17.92
N GLY A 288 -2.17 -9.56 17.66
CA GLY A 288 -1.30 -9.92 16.54
C GLY A 288 -0.55 -8.74 15.93
N TYR A 289 0.67 -8.98 15.45
CA TYR A 289 1.46 -8.04 14.68
C TYR A 289 1.58 -8.53 13.24
N LEU A 290 1.08 -7.76 12.28
CA LEU A 290 1.25 -8.06 10.85
C LEU A 290 2.66 -7.67 10.40
N LEU A 291 3.37 -8.62 9.78
CA LEU A 291 4.70 -8.39 9.22
C LEU A 291 4.62 -7.65 7.87
N GLY A 292 5.49 -6.66 7.68
CA GLY A 292 5.72 -5.93 6.43
C GLY A 292 4.72 -4.79 6.17
N ASP A 293 4.97 -3.98 5.14
CA ASP A 293 4.10 -2.84 4.77
C ASP A 293 3.15 -3.16 3.60
N ASP A 294 2.19 -2.28 3.33
CA ASP A 294 1.22 -2.40 2.23
C ASP A 294 1.72 -1.87 0.87
N LYS A 295 2.98 -1.39 0.79
CA LYS A 295 3.56 -0.89 -0.46
C LYS A 295 3.74 -2.04 -1.46
N HIS A 296 4.18 -3.20 -0.96
CA HIS A 296 4.50 -4.37 -1.77
C HIS A 296 3.30 -5.31 -2.00
N ILE A 297 3.45 -6.26 -2.93
CA ILE A 297 2.40 -7.24 -3.24
C ILE A 297 2.59 -8.47 -2.35
N PRO A 298 1.67 -8.75 -1.42
CA PRO A 298 1.88 -9.84 -0.46
C PRO A 298 1.72 -11.23 -1.11
N TYR A 299 2.64 -12.12 -0.77
CA TYR A 299 2.49 -13.55 -1.04
C TYR A 299 1.49 -14.20 -0.07
N LEU A 300 1.65 -13.89 1.22
CA LEU A 300 0.86 -14.32 2.37
C LEU A 300 0.65 -13.14 3.33
N ALA A 301 -0.38 -13.19 4.17
CA ALA A 301 -0.49 -12.31 5.34
C ALA A 301 0.14 -13.04 6.53
N VAL A 302 1.25 -12.52 7.04
CA VAL A 302 2.05 -13.18 8.09
C VAL A 302 1.94 -12.39 9.38
N PHE A 303 1.56 -13.06 10.45
CA PHE A 303 1.39 -12.46 11.75
C PHE A 303 2.26 -13.15 12.79
N THR A 304 2.71 -12.39 13.78
CA THR A 304 3.35 -12.88 15.01
C THR A 304 2.56 -12.46 16.24
N GLY A 305 2.75 -13.15 17.37
CA GLY A 305 2.10 -12.78 18.63
C GLY A 305 0.60 -13.06 18.68
N ILE A 306 0.10 -13.96 17.83
CA ILE A 306 -1.29 -14.40 17.83
C ILE A 306 -1.41 -15.65 18.73
N GLU A 307 -2.24 -15.57 19.77
CA GLU A 307 -2.73 -16.76 20.47
C GLU A 307 -3.69 -17.51 19.54
N GLN A 308 -3.39 -18.78 19.22
CA GLN A 308 -4.20 -19.58 18.29
C GLN A 308 -5.62 -19.88 18.82
N HIS A 309 -5.87 -19.63 20.11
CA HIS A 309 -7.14 -19.84 20.78
C HIS A 309 -8.09 -18.64 20.54
N GLY A 310 -9.20 -18.88 19.83
CA GLY A 310 -10.24 -17.87 19.59
C GLY A 310 -10.69 -17.74 18.13
N PHE A 311 -9.92 -18.27 17.19
CA PHE A 311 -10.34 -18.30 15.79
C PHE A 311 -11.50 -19.26 15.56
N ASN A 312 -12.45 -18.85 14.70
CA ASN A 312 -13.45 -19.76 14.21
C ASN A 312 -12.79 -20.85 13.34
N ARG A 313 -13.49 -21.97 13.16
CA ARG A 313 -13.00 -23.12 12.38
C ARG A 313 -12.43 -22.70 11.01
N ALA A 314 -13.04 -21.74 10.30
CA ALA A 314 -12.62 -21.35 8.94
C ALA A 314 -11.27 -20.67 8.89
N LEU A 315 -11.04 -19.75 9.82
CA LEU A 315 -9.75 -19.10 9.97
C LEU A 315 -8.71 -20.14 10.34
N THR A 316 -9.02 -21.05 11.27
CA THR A 316 -8.15 -22.17 11.62
C THR A 316 -7.78 -23.03 10.40
N CYS A 317 -8.72 -23.29 9.48
CA CYS A 317 -8.42 -24.05 8.27
C CYS A 317 -7.59 -23.30 7.21
N LEU A 318 -7.47 -21.97 7.32
CA LEU A 318 -6.64 -21.14 6.44
C LEU A 318 -5.25 -20.87 7.02
N MET A 319 -5.09 -21.02 8.34
CA MET A 319 -3.81 -20.87 9.01
C MET A 319 -2.82 -21.91 8.50
N GLN A 320 -1.59 -21.45 8.27
CA GLN A 320 -0.47 -22.32 7.93
C GLN A 320 0.81 -21.83 8.63
N LYS A 321 1.66 -22.80 8.97
CA LYS A 321 3.07 -22.54 9.29
C LYS A 321 3.86 -22.52 7.98
N TRP A 322 4.90 -21.70 7.94
CA TRP A 322 5.80 -21.61 6.80
C TRP A 322 7.14 -21.02 7.27
N PRO A 323 8.29 -21.43 6.72
CA PRO A 323 8.52 -22.62 5.93
C PRO A 323 8.80 -23.83 6.83
N ASP A 324 8.91 -25.03 6.26
CA ASP A 324 9.64 -26.10 6.94
C ASP A 324 11.13 -25.73 6.95
N LEU A 325 11.69 -25.52 8.15
CA LEU A 325 13.09 -25.13 8.33
C LEU A 325 14.04 -26.29 7.99
N PRO A 326 15.28 -25.99 7.52
CA PRO A 326 16.28 -27.02 7.23
C PRO A 326 16.68 -27.79 8.51
N PRO A 327 16.88 -29.11 8.46
CA PRO A 327 17.36 -29.88 9.60
C PRO A 327 18.66 -29.35 10.21
N GLU A 328 19.57 -28.83 9.38
CA GLU A 328 20.83 -28.20 9.79
C GLU A 328 20.58 -27.02 10.75
N VAL A 329 19.57 -26.20 10.43
CA VAL A 329 19.15 -25.05 11.25
C VAL A 329 18.47 -25.53 12.55
N MET A 330 17.61 -26.54 12.45
CA MET A 330 16.87 -27.08 13.60
C MET A 330 17.77 -27.81 14.61
N ASN A 331 18.81 -28.49 14.13
CA ASN A 331 19.74 -29.25 14.97
C ASN A 331 20.72 -28.34 15.72
N GLU A 332 21.10 -27.19 15.14
CA GLU A 332 22.02 -26.21 15.74
C GLU A 332 21.27 -25.02 16.37
N HIS A 333 20.32 -25.31 17.26
CA HIS A 333 19.38 -24.31 17.80
C HIS A 333 20.06 -23.07 18.41
N SER A 334 21.22 -23.21 19.05
CA SER A 334 21.95 -22.09 19.68
C SER A 334 22.45 -21.06 18.67
N LEU A 335 22.71 -21.46 17.42
CA LEU A 335 23.19 -20.58 16.35
C LEU A 335 22.04 -19.91 15.56
N HIS A 336 20.84 -20.48 15.62
CA HIS A 336 19.69 -20.08 14.79
C HIS A 336 18.44 -19.68 15.59
N VAL A 337 18.64 -19.16 16.80
CA VAL A 337 17.58 -18.88 17.77
C VAL A 337 16.46 -18.00 17.21
N ASP A 338 16.79 -16.95 16.45
CA ASP A 338 15.78 -16.00 15.96
C ASP A 338 14.91 -16.58 14.85
N ALA A 339 15.49 -17.31 13.90
CA ALA A 339 14.74 -17.99 12.85
C ALA A 339 13.78 -19.05 13.43
N ILE A 340 14.25 -19.85 14.40
CA ILE A 340 13.43 -20.88 15.07
C ILE A 340 12.33 -20.25 15.91
N ARG A 341 12.64 -19.17 16.63
CA ARG A 341 11.65 -18.40 17.41
C ARG A 341 10.58 -17.81 16.51
N PHE A 342 10.98 -17.20 15.39
CA PHE A 342 10.05 -16.65 14.40
C PHE A 342 9.16 -17.75 13.82
N TYR A 343 9.72 -18.87 13.37
CA TYR A 343 8.95 -20.04 12.90
C TYR A 343 7.90 -20.50 13.93
N SER A 344 8.29 -20.54 15.21
CA SER A 344 7.42 -20.96 16.30
C SER A 344 6.29 -19.95 16.58
N ALA A 345 6.56 -18.65 16.46
CA ALA A 345 5.61 -17.59 16.74
C ALA A 345 4.71 -17.19 15.56
N MET A 346 5.13 -17.45 14.32
CA MET A 346 4.45 -16.96 13.12
C MET A 346 3.19 -17.77 12.77
N VAL A 347 2.20 -17.11 12.20
CA VAL A 347 1.04 -17.72 11.54
C VAL A 347 0.84 -17.00 10.22
N ALA A 348 0.68 -17.74 9.13
CA ALA A 348 0.42 -17.17 7.83
C ALA A 348 -0.98 -17.51 7.32
N PHE A 349 -1.55 -16.61 6.52
CA PHE A 349 -2.82 -16.78 5.82
C PHE A 349 -2.64 -16.55 4.32
N PRO A 350 -3.32 -17.34 3.47
CA PRO A 350 -3.31 -17.12 2.03
C PRO A 350 -4.04 -15.81 1.69
N VAL A 351 -3.50 -15.03 0.76
CA VAL A 351 -4.10 -13.76 0.29
C VAL A 351 -4.46 -13.77 -1.20
N HIS A 352 -4.38 -14.93 -1.85
CA HIS A 352 -4.52 -15.04 -3.31
C HIS A 352 -5.90 -14.60 -3.85
N GLN A 353 -5.93 -14.24 -5.13
CA GLN A 353 -7.04 -13.59 -5.84
C GLN A 353 -8.35 -14.40 -5.86
N SER A 354 -8.30 -15.73 -5.81
CA SER A 354 -9.52 -16.57 -5.80
C SER A 354 -10.22 -16.61 -4.42
N LEU A 355 -9.65 -15.99 -3.38
CA LEU A 355 -10.33 -15.87 -2.08
C LEU A 355 -11.47 -14.86 -2.13
N SER A 356 -12.62 -15.28 -1.62
CA SER A 356 -13.78 -14.40 -1.44
C SER A 356 -13.98 -14.06 0.03
N LEU A 357 -12.96 -13.46 0.67
CA LEU A 357 -13.01 -13.10 2.09
C LEU A 357 -14.22 -12.21 2.38
N SER A 358 -14.45 -11.18 1.56
CA SER A 358 -15.60 -10.28 1.68
C SER A 358 -16.98 -10.96 1.68
N ARG A 359 -17.15 -12.14 1.05
CA ARG A 359 -18.42 -12.89 1.11
C ARG A 359 -18.51 -13.77 2.35
N TYR A 360 -17.41 -14.44 2.68
CA TYR A 360 -17.35 -15.37 3.80
C TYR A 360 -17.51 -14.65 5.14
N PHE A 361 -16.76 -13.57 5.30
CA PHE A 361 -16.68 -12.87 6.57
C PHE A 361 -17.80 -11.85 6.75
N LYS A 362 -18.70 -11.62 5.77
CA LYS A 362 -19.88 -10.72 5.96
C LYS A 362 -20.74 -11.20 7.10
N ARG A 363 -20.95 -12.51 7.19
CA ARG A 363 -21.75 -13.11 8.26
C ARG A 363 -20.99 -13.14 9.58
N TYR A 364 -19.72 -13.55 9.55
CA TYR A 364 -18.87 -13.64 10.74
C TYR A 364 -18.63 -12.27 11.38
N LEU A 365 -18.13 -11.31 10.61
CA LEU A 365 -17.87 -9.95 11.09
C LEU A 365 -19.16 -9.25 11.49
N LYS A 366 -20.28 -9.41 10.75
CA LYS A 366 -21.55 -8.81 11.19
C LYS A 366 -21.97 -9.30 12.58
N LYS A 367 -21.83 -10.60 12.88
CA LYS A 367 -22.18 -11.14 14.20
C LYS A 367 -21.22 -10.63 15.28
N ASN A 368 -19.92 -10.76 15.06
CA ASN A 368 -18.90 -10.38 16.04
C ASN A 368 -18.85 -8.87 16.28
N ILE A 369 -18.84 -8.06 15.23
CA ILE A 369 -18.85 -6.59 15.33
C ILE A 369 -20.15 -6.13 15.99
N LYS A 370 -21.32 -6.67 15.61
CA LYS A 370 -22.58 -6.30 16.27
C LYS A 370 -22.57 -6.66 17.76
N SER A 371 -22.01 -7.81 18.13
CA SER A 371 -21.84 -8.20 19.54
C SER A 371 -20.93 -7.24 20.29
N LYS A 372 -19.73 -6.98 19.76
CA LYS A 372 -18.76 -6.05 20.36
C LYS A 372 -19.32 -4.63 20.46
N LEU A 373 -19.94 -4.13 19.39
CA LEU A 373 -20.62 -2.83 19.38
C LEU A 373 -21.73 -2.76 20.41
N LYS A 374 -22.54 -3.82 20.58
CA LYS A 374 -23.57 -3.85 21.62
C LYS A 374 -22.96 -3.67 23.02
N CYS A 375 -21.78 -4.23 23.27
CA CYS A 375 -21.08 -4.09 24.55
C CYS A 375 -20.48 -2.70 24.76
N ILE A 376 -19.88 -2.08 23.73
CA ILE A 376 -19.17 -0.81 23.88
C ILE A 376 -20.03 0.43 23.63
N LEU A 377 -21.09 0.36 22.81
CA LEU A 377 -21.94 1.52 22.48
C LEU A 377 -22.50 2.26 23.70
N PRO A 378 -22.86 1.62 24.84
CA PRO A 378 -23.27 2.33 26.04
C PRO A 378 -22.22 3.27 26.63
N MET A 379 -20.94 3.07 26.31
CA MET A 379 -19.84 3.94 26.71
C MET A 379 -19.81 5.24 25.91
N TYR A 380 -20.56 5.32 24.80
CA TYR A 380 -20.56 6.45 23.88
C TYR A 380 -21.81 7.30 24.03
N SER A 381 -21.63 8.61 24.00
CA SER A 381 -22.72 9.58 23.98
C SER A 381 -22.43 10.73 23.03
N LEU A 382 -23.49 11.47 22.69
CA LEU A 382 -23.43 12.61 21.79
C LEU A 382 -23.93 13.84 22.53
N MET A 383 -23.06 14.83 22.69
CA MET A 383 -23.44 16.18 23.12
C MET A 383 -23.65 17.04 21.87
N GLY A 384 -24.74 17.79 21.81
CA GLY A 384 -25.10 18.64 20.67
C GLY A 384 -25.22 20.10 21.07
N ASP A 385 -25.00 21.00 20.11
CA ASP A 385 -25.17 22.45 20.23
C ASP A 385 -24.19 23.13 21.23
N HIS A 386 -23.00 22.53 21.40
CA HIS A 386 -21.90 23.08 22.22
C HIS A 386 -20.83 23.75 21.36
N SER A 387 -21.19 24.83 20.67
CA SER A 387 -20.31 25.50 19.69
C SER A 387 -18.97 25.97 20.26
N ASP A 388 -18.93 26.50 21.48
CA ASP A 388 -17.68 27.01 22.06
C ASP A 388 -16.71 25.89 22.43
N GLU A 389 -17.23 24.81 23.03
CA GLU A 389 -16.44 23.63 23.35
C GLU A 389 -15.96 22.93 22.07
N TYR A 390 -16.82 22.84 21.04
CA TYR A 390 -16.44 22.36 19.72
C TYR A 390 -15.27 23.15 19.13
N LYS A 391 -15.36 24.50 19.11
CA LYS A 391 -14.32 25.39 18.58
C LYS A 391 -13.00 25.18 19.34
N LYS A 392 -13.05 25.06 20.67
CA LYS A 392 -11.88 24.76 21.52
C LYS A 392 -11.25 23.41 21.17
N LEU A 393 -12.05 22.35 21.11
CA LEU A 393 -11.56 21.00 20.79
C LEU A 393 -11.01 20.92 19.36
N PHE A 394 -11.72 21.50 18.38
CA PHE A 394 -11.30 21.55 16.98
C PHE A 394 -9.98 22.29 16.78
N HIS A 395 -9.71 23.36 17.55
CA HIS A 395 -8.44 24.08 17.46
C HIS A 395 -7.23 23.22 17.86
N HIS A 396 -7.42 22.28 18.78
CA HIS A 396 -6.33 21.43 19.32
C HIS A 396 -6.14 20.12 18.56
N VAL A 397 -6.95 19.82 17.53
CA VAL A 397 -6.74 18.59 16.74
C VAL A 397 -5.45 18.70 15.94
N GLN A 398 -4.70 17.61 15.91
CA GLN A 398 -3.44 17.53 15.16
C GLN A 398 -3.67 17.72 13.66
N TYR A 399 -4.74 17.13 13.12
CA TYR A 399 -5.06 17.15 11.70
C TYR A 399 -6.55 17.47 11.49
N SER A 400 -6.82 18.71 11.08
CA SER A 400 -8.18 19.22 10.85
C SER A 400 -8.48 19.32 9.36
N ASN A 401 -9.73 19.63 9.00
CA ASN A 401 -10.10 19.96 7.63
C ASN A 401 -11.06 21.16 7.58
N LEU A 402 -10.96 21.94 6.51
CA LEU A 402 -11.78 23.14 6.24
C LEU A 402 -13.29 22.90 6.44
N LEU A 403 -13.81 21.76 5.98
CA LEU A 403 -15.26 21.48 5.93
C LEU A 403 -15.89 21.24 7.31
N GLN A 404 -15.04 21.00 8.30
CA GLN A 404 -15.41 20.88 9.71
C GLN A 404 -15.02 22.13 10.50
N SER A 405 -14.49 23.19 9.89
CA SER A 405 -14.30 24.46 10.61
C SER A 405 -15.65 25.15 10.84
N ALA A 406 -15.79 25.79 12.00
CA ALA A 406 -17.03 26.49 12.38
C ALA A 406 -17.36 27.65 11.42
N LEU A 407 -16.36 28.44 11.00
CA LEU A 407 -16.54 29.52 10.01
C LEU A 407 -17.11 28.99 8.68
N TYR A 408 -16.68 27.80 8.24
CA TYR A 408 -17.25 27.18 7.04
C TYR A 408 -18.72 26.79 7.24
N GLY A 409 -19.08 26.28 8.43
CA GLY A 409 -20.47 26.00 8.79
C GLY A 409 -21.33 27.28 8.79
N GLU A 410 -20.87 28.31 9.48
CA GLU A 410 -21.51 29.63 9.56
C GLU A 410 -21.75 30.22 8.17
N ALA A 411 -20.76 30.12 7.27
CA ALA A 411 -20.90 30.55 5.88
C ALA A 411 -21.93 29.75 5.09
N LYS A 412 -22.01 28.42 5.30
CA LYS A 412 -23.07 27.58 4.72
C LYS A 412 -24.45 27.92 5.25
N GLN A 413 -24.55 28.33 6.51
CA GLN A 413 -25.79 28.77 7.11
C GLN A 413 -26.28 30.07 6.49
N HIS A 414 -25.40 31.05 6.34
CA HIS A 414 -25.73 32.35 5.77
C HIS A 414 -26.02 32.28 4.27
N GLU A 415 -25.09 31.72 3.47
CA GLU A 415 -25.15 31.80 2.00
C GLU A 415 -26.05 30.73 1.34
N GLU A 416 -26.27 29.60 2.00
CA GLU A 416 -26.96 28.44 1.41
C GLU A 416 -28.15 27.93 2.25
N ALA A 417 -28.48 28.65 3.33
CA ALA A 417 -29.58 28.36 4.25
C ALA A 417 -29.53 26.94 4.83
N TRP A 418 -28.34 26.45 5.18
CA TRP A 418 -28.19 25.24 5.99
C TRP A 418 -28.39 25.55 7.47
N GLY A 419 -29.05 24.66 8.21
CA GLY A 419 -28.87 24.65 9.67
C GLY A 419 -27.51 24.04 10.01
N VAL A 420 -26.85 24.54 11.05
CA VAL A 420 -25.56 24.03 11.52
C VAL A 420 -25.68 23.62 12.97
N SER A 421 -25.20 22.42 13.30
CA SER A 421 -25.03 21.96 14.68
C SER A 421 -23.62 21.44 14.89
N HIS A 422 -23.03 21.79 16.03
CA HIS A 422 -21.75 21.27 16.48
C HIS A 422 -21.98 20.12 17.46
N LEU A 423 -21.40 18.97 17.15
CA LEU A 423 -21.53 17.76 17.95
C LEU A 423 -20.18 17.36 18.55
N ILE A 424 -20.21 16.89 19.80
CA ILE A 424 -19.07 16.28 20.49
C ILE A 424 -19.44 14.84 20.80
N ILE A 425 -18.60 13.90 20.36
CA ILE A 425 -18.75 12.48 20.65
C ILE A 425 -17.84 12.14 21.83
N LEU A 426 -18.45 11.63 22.89
CA LEU A 426 -17.77 11.25 24.12
C LEU A 426 -17.63 9.72 24.20
N LYS A 427 -16.53 9.24 24.77
CA LYS A 427 -16.33 7.87 25.26
C LYS A 427 -16.05 7.94 26.76
N ASN A 428 -16.89 7.33 27.59
CA ASN A 428 -16.79 7.43 29.05
C ASN A 428 -16.66 8.89 29.54
N GLN A 429 -17.47 9.80 28.99
CA GLN A 429 -17.43 11.24 29.26
C GLN A 429 -16.17 11.99 28.79
N VAL A 430 -15.25 11.33 28.09
CA VAL A 430 -14.06 11.98 27.49
C VAL A 430 -14.32 12.23 26.00
N PRO A 431 -14.10 13.46 25.49
CA PRO A 431 -14.19 13.75 24.06
C PRO A 431 -13.23 12.88 23.23
N VAL A 432 -13.77 12.22 22.20
CA VAL A 432 -12.97 11.41 21.25
C VAL A 432 -13.05 11.93 19.81
N ALA A 433 -14.13 12.62 19.47
CA ALA A 433 -14.32 13.20 18.14
C ALA A 433 -15.26 14.40 18.20
N VAL A 434 -15.10 15.30 17.25
CA VAL A 434 -16.02 16.42 17.00
C VAL A 434 -16.61 16.32 15.61
N CYS A 435 -17.85 16.76 15.42
CA CYS A 435 -18.53 16.66 14.13
C CYS A 435 -19.44 17.87 13.87
N GLN A 436 -19.16 18.62 12.80
CA GLN A 436 -20.05 19.64 12.26
C GLN A 436 -21.10 18.97 11.37
N LEU A 437 -22.37 19.21 11.70
CA LEU A 437 -23.54 18.67 11.03
C LEU A 437 -24.28 19.80 10.30
N LEU A 438 -24.47 19.65 8.99
CA LEU A 438 -25.35 20.52 8.21
C LEU A 438 -26.73 19.86 8.10
N GLN A 439 -27.81 20.63 8.25
CA GLN A 439 -29.17 20.12 8.15
C GLN A 439 -30.05 20.97 7.22
N LYS A 440 -30.91 20.32 6.43
CA LYS A 440 -31.85 21.01 5.54
C LYS A 440 -33.16 20.21 5.41
N LYS A 441 -34.29 20.90 5.44
CA LYS A 441 -35.60 20.29 5.16
C LYS A 441 -35.77 20.14 3.65
N LEU A 442 -36.07 18.93 3.19
CA LEU A 442 -36.38 18.61 1.80
C LEU A 442 -37.88 18.43 1.63
N PHE A 443 -38.48 19.21 0.72
CA PHE A 443 -39.91 19.16 0.37
C PHE A 443 -40.86 19.26 1.58
N GLY A 444 -40.42 19.89 2.69
CA GLY A 444 -41.17 19.99 3.94
C GLY A 444 -41.36 18.67 4.72
N LEU A 445 -40.94 17.53 4.19
CA LEU A 445 -41.25 16.20 4.73
C LEU A 445 -40.03 15.46 5.28
N PHE A 446 -38.87 15.60 4.64
CA PHE A 446 -37.65 14.89 5.02
C PHE A 446 -36.62 15.85 5.60
N CYS A 447 -35.85 15.41 6.60
CA CYS A 447 -34.69 16.15 7.07
C CYS A 447 -33.42 15.49 6.54
N LEU A 448 -32.67 16.21 5.70
CA LEU A 448 -31.34 15.80 5.26
C LEU A 448 -30.31 16.31 6.26
N TYR A 449 -29.55 15.37 6.81
CA TYR A 449 -28.37 15.62 7.62
C TYR A 449 -27.13 15.31 6.79
N ARG A 450 -26.20 16.26 6.69
CA ARG A 450 -24.96 16.13 5.95
C ARG A 450 -23.76 16.32 6.86
N ILE A 451 -22.89 15.33 6.89
CA ILE A 451 -21.57 15.39 7.54
C ILE A 451 -20.52 15.30 6.44
N ASN A 452 -19.75 16.35 6.22
CA ASN A 452 -18.74 16.39 5.16
C ASN A 452 -17.34 16.42 5.76
N ARG A 453 -16.53 15.39 5.47
CA ARG A 453 -15.20 15.15 6.07
C ARG A 453 -15.22 15.12 7.60
N GLY A 454 -16.21 14.44 8.19
CA GLY A 454 -16.33 14.28 9.64
C GLY A 454 -16.81 12.88 10.04
N PRO A 455 -16.68 12.46 11.32
CA PRO A 455 -16.11 13.21 12.45
C PRO A 455 -14.62 13.49 12.30
N VAL A 456 -14.15 14.55 12.95
CA VAL A 456 -12.73 14.83 13.17
C VAL A 456 -12.31 14.17 14.47
N TRP A 457 -11.26 13.34 14.40
CA TRP A 457 -10.76 12.58 15.54
C TRP A 457 -9.86 13.47 16.40
N LEU A 458 -10.12 13.53 17.71
CA LEU A 458 -9.34 14.39 18.64
C LEU A 458 -7.97 13.82 18.97
N SER A 459 -7.75 12.53 18.71
CA SER A 459 -6.46 11.86 18.85
C SER A 459 -6.19 10.95 17.66
N SER A 460 -4.94 10.89 17.22
CA SER A 460 -4.46 9.93 16.22
C SER A 460 -4.53 8.48 16.73
N SER A 461 -4.58 8.27 18.04
CA SER A 461 -4.68 6.95 18.69
C SER A 461 -6.10 6.39 18.80
N VAL A 462 -7.13 7.10 18.30
CA VAL A 462 -8.51 6.60 18.34
C VAL A 462 -8.60 5.28 17.58
N GLY A 463 -8.90 4.22 18.33
CA GLY A 463 -8.91 2.85 17.83
C GLY A 463 -10.02 2.59 16.81
N TYR A 464 -9.82 1.55 16.00
CA TYR A 464 -10.75 1.17 14.94
C TYR A 464 -12.18 0.91 15.45
N LEU A 465 -12.34 0.20 16.57
CA LEU A 465 -13.64 -0.05 17.19
C LEU A 465 -14.34 1.22 17.65
N ASP A 466 -13.58 2.21 18.11
CA ASP A 466 -14.11 3.49 18.58
C ASP A 466 -14.67 4.29 17.40
N LYS A 467 -13.94 4.37 16.27
CA LYS A 467 -14.42 5.00 15.04
C LYS A 467 -15.74 4.38 14.55
N ILE A 468 -15.86 3.05 14.60
CA ILE A 468 -17.10 2.34 14.24
C ILE A 468 -18.23 2.69 15.21
N ALA A 469 -17.95 2.74 16.51
CA ALA A 469 -18.95 3.10 17.53
C ALA A 469 -19.47 4.53 17.31
N CYS A 470 -18.59 5.49 17.04
CA CYS A 470 -18.94 6.88 16.71
C CYS A 470 -19.86 6.95 15.48
N LEU A 471 -19.49 6.28 14.38
CA LEU A 471 -20.31 6.25 13.16
C LEU A 471 -21.66 5.56 13.40
N SER A 472 -21.68 4.47 14.17
CA SER A 472 -22.93 3.80 14.55
C SER A 472 -23.84 4.71 15.39
N LEU A 473 -23.28 5.53 16.28
CA LEU A 473 -24.01 6.50 17.08
C LEU A 473 -24.63 7.60 16.21
N LEU A 474 -23.85 8.18 15.29
CA LEU A 474 -24.33 9.18 14.33
C LEU A 474 -25.47 8.64 13.46
N LYS A 475 -25.30 7.42 12.92
CA LYS A 475 -26.37 6.74 12.17
C LYS A 475 -27.65 6.64 13.00
N LYS A 476 -27.54 6.12 14.23
CA LYS A 476 -28.69 5.92 15.13
C LYS A 476 -29.44 7.22 15.42
N ARG A 477 -28.72 8.36 15.48
CA ARG A 477 -29.31 9.66 15.81
C ARG A 477 -29.94 10.37 14.60
N PHE A 478 -29.30 10.27 13.43
CA PHE A 478 -29.59 11.13 12.27
C PHE A 478 -30.10 10.39 11.03
N SER A 479 -30.40 9.10 11.12
CA SER A 479 -31.08 8.34 10.05
C SER A 479 -32.27 7.55 10.59
N GLY A 480 -33.28 7.35 9.75
CA GLY A 480 -34.43 6.52 10.05
C GLY A 480 -35.62 6.86 9.16
N ILE A 481 -36.08 5.88 8.37
CA ILE A 481 -37.19 6.00 7.41
C ILE A 481 -38.47 6.47 8.11
N LEU A 482 -38.82 5.85 9.25
CA LEU A 482 -40.02 6.22 10.02
C LEU A 482 -39.93 7.65 10.58
N SER A 483 -38.71 8.09 10.93
CA SER A 483 -38.45 9.45 11.39
C SER A 483 -38.19 10.45 10.25
N ARG A 484 -38.26 10.00 8.98
CA ARG A 484 -37.99 10.79 7.77
C ARG A 484 -36.62 11.51 7.80
N LYS A 485 -35.62 10.87 8.38
CA LYS A 485 -34.25 11.40 8.50
C LYS A 485 -33.33 10.70 7.52
N VAL A 486 -32.63 11.47 6.69
CA VAL A 486 -31.63 10.96 5.75
C VAL A 486 -30.26 11.46 6.18
N LEU A 487 -29.33 10.56 6.43
CA LEU A 487 -27.94 10.91 6.72
C LEU A 487 -27.08 10.72 5.47
N SER A 488 -26.51 11.80 4.96
CA SER A 488 -25.43 11.80 3.98
C SER A 488 -24.10 12.08 4.71
N ILE A 489 -23.11 11.20 4.56
CA ILE A 489 -21.82 11.34 5.21
C ILE A 489 -20.68 11.09 4.24
N ALA A 490 -19.68 11.98 4.23
CA ALA A 490 -18.35 11.73 3.68
C ALA A 490 -17.40 11.62 4.86
N PRO A 491 -17.13 10.42 5.39
CA PRO A 491 -16.37 10.29 6.63
C PRO A 491 -14.90 10.63 6.43
N GLU A 492 -14.26 11.22 7.44
CA GLU A 492 -12.80 11.46 7.46
C GLU A 492 -12.06 10.14 7.75
N LEU A 493 -12.17 9.23 6.78
CA LEU A 493 -11.56 7.90 6.76
C LEU A 493 -10.86 7.73 5.41
N SER A 494 -9.66 7.15 5.45
CA SER A 494 -8.90 6.81 4.25
C SER A 494 -9.66 5.82 3.36
N GLU A 495 -9.37 5.85 2.06
CA GLU A 495 -9.86 4.91 1.06
C GLU A 495 -9.27 3.51 1.29
N ASP A 496 -9.83 2.83 2.29
CA ASP A 496 -9.49 1.46 2.67
C ASP A 496 -10.73 0.56 2.48
N ILE A 497 -10.53 -0.61 1.85
CA ILE A 497 -11.56 -1.64 1.69
C ILE A 497 -12.19 -2.03 3.04
N ASN A 498 -11.42 -1.95 4.11
CA ASN A 498 -11.84 -2.20 5.47
C ASN A 498 -12.92 -1.20 5.90
N HIS A 499 -12.68 0.09 5.69
CA HIS A 499 -13.66 1.15 5.99
C HIS A 499 -14.94 1.01 5.14
N TYR A 500 -14.81 0.72 3.83
CA TYR A 500 -15.97 0.45 2.95
C TYR A 500 -16.85 -0.67 3.51
N TYR A 501 -16.19 -1.75 3.91
CA TYR A 501 -16.86 -2.93 4.39
C TYR A 501 -17.56 -2.69 5.73
N LEU A 502 -16.92 -1.99 6.66
CA LEU A 502 -17.52 -1.59 7.93
C LEU A 502 -18.77 -0.77 7.76
N LEU A 503 -18.69 0.29 6.95
CA LEU A 503 -19.83 1.16 6.69
C LEU A 503 -20.97 0.35 6.09
N SER A 504 -20.67 -0.56 5.16
CA SER A 504 -21.66 -1.50 4.63
C SER A 504 -22.26 -2.40 5.73
N LEU A 505 -21.47 -2.88 6.69
CA LEU A 505 -21.98 -3.66 7.83
C LEU A 505 -22.89 -2.84 8.77
N LEU A 506 -22.56 -1.56 8.97
CA LEU A 506 -23.36 -0.61 9.74
C LEU A 506 -24.64 -0.20 9.01
N GLY A 507 -24.78 -0.50 7.71
CA GLY A 507 -25.95 -0.17 6.90
C GLY A 507 -25.85 1.17 6.18
N TYR A 508 -24.64 1.69 6.00
CA TYR A 508 -24.37 2.79 5.07
C TYR A 508 -24.23 2.28 3.64
N TYR A 509 -24.81 3.01 2.70
CA TYR A 509 -24.76 2.71 1.28
C TYR A 509 -23.78 3.66 0.59
N HIS A 510 -22.78 3.11 -0.08
CA HIS A 510 -21.79 3.92 -0.81
C HIS A 510 -22.43 4.58 -2.03
N VAL A 511 -22.23 5.88 -2.17
CA VAL A 511 -22.59 6.66 -3.35
C VAL A 511 -21.40 6.63 -4.30
N LYS A 512 -21.57 6.02 -5.48
CA LYS A 512 -20.49 5.86 -6.47
C LYS A 512 -20.10 7.20 -7.09
N LYS A 513 -19.29 7.97 -6.38
CA LYS A 513 -18.60 9.18 -6.84
C LYS A 513 -17.09 8.99 -6.69
N GLN A 514 -16.32 9.79 -7.44
CA GLN A 514 -14.87 9.79 -7.30
C GLN A 514 -14.49 10.26 -5.88
N PRO A 515 -13.66 9.51 -5.15
CA PRO A 515 -13.22 9.90 -3.82
C PRO A 515 -12.34 11.16 -3.88
N TYR A 516 -12.44 12.00 -2.84
CA TYR A 516 -11.54 13.13 -2.66
C TYR A 516 -10.13 12.61 -2.37
N SER A 517 -9.14 13.13 -3.08
CA SER A 517 -7.72 12.83 -2.86
C SER A 517 -6.95 14.13 -2.71
N SER A 518 -5.88 14.15 -1.93
CA SER A 518 -4.99 15.30 -1.80
C SER A 518 -3.56 14.90 -1.42
N VAL A 519 -2.71 15.89 -1.17
CA VAL A 519 -1.31 15.78 -0.74
C VAL A 519 -1.13 16.70 0.46
N THR A 520 -0.59 16.18 1.55
CA THR A 520 -0.33 16.94 2.78
C THR A 520 1.15 17.08 3.06
N ILE A 521 1.54 18.23 3.60
CA ILE A 521 2.92 18.52 3.96
C ILE A 521 2.97 18.66 5.48
N ASP A 522 3.87 17.93 6.12
CA ASP A 522 4.22 18.10 7.53
C ASP A 522 5.18 19.29 7.67
N LEU A 523 4.66 20.39 8.21
CA LEU A 523 5.39 21.63 8.36
C LEU A 523 6.30 21.65 9.61
N SER A 524 6.29 20.59 10.43
CA SER A 524 7.25 20.47 11.54
C SER A 524 8.68 20.19 11.05
N GLN A 525 8.83 19.70 9.81
CA GLN A 525 10.12 19.43 9.17
C GLN A 525 10.92 20.72 8.91
N SER A 526 12.24 20.66 8.99
CA SER A 526 13.11 21.79 8.62
C SER A 526 12.94 22.18 7.15
N GLU A 527 13.09 23.46 6.83
CA GLU A 527 12.99 23.98 5.45
C GLU A 527 13.95 23.28 4.48
N ASP A 528 15.18 22.98 4.92
CA ASP A 528 16.15 22.24 4.13
C ASP A 528 15.67 20.84 3.73
N LEU A 529 15.04 20.12 4.68
CA LEU A 529 14.50 18.79 4.44
C LEU A 529 13.33 18.87 3.45
N LEU A 530 12.40 19.81 3.66
CA LEU A 530 11.27 20.05 2.76
C LEU A 530 11.76 20.36 1.34
N ARG A 531 12.76 21.25 1.21
CA ARG A 531 13.34 21.65 -0.09
C ARG A 531 14.07 20.49 -0.78
N LYS A 532 14.76 19.64 -0.02
CA LYS A 532 15.46 18.44 -0.55
C LYS A 532 14.48 17.38 -1.06
N GLN A 533 13.34 17.20 -0.39
CA GLN A 533 12.34 16.19 -0.75
C GLN A 533 11.62 16.50 -2.06
N LEU A 534 11.47 17.78 -2.43
CA LEU A 534 10.87 18.22 -3.70
C LEU A 534 11.35 17.38 -4.90
N ALA A 535 10.42 17.08 -5.82
CA ALA A 535 10.77 16.39 -7.06
C ALA A 535 11.79 17.22 -7.86
N GLY A 536 12.76 16.57 -8.48
CA GLY A 536 13.87 17.25 -9.16
C GLY A 536 13.41 18.30 -10.19
N LYS A 537 12.40 17.97 -11.01
CA LYS A 537 11.80 18.91 -11.96
C LYS A 537 11.15 20.10 -11.24
N TRP A 538 10.38 19.84 -10.19
CA TRP A 538 9.68 20.87 -9.44
C TRP A 538 10.66 21.84 -8.76
N ARG A 539 11.73 21.31 -8.15
CA ARG A 539 12.81 22.11 -7.55
C ARG A 539 13.53 22.96 -8.59
N ASN A 540 13.81 22.43 -9.78
CA ASN A 540 14.43 23.21 -10.84
C ASN A 540 13.53 24.37 -11.31
N GLN A 541 12.22 24.16 -11.38
CA GLN A 541 11.25 25.21 -11.71
C GLN A 541 11.18 26.29 -10.64
N LEU A 542 11.19 25.91 -9.36
CA LEU A 542 11.31 26.85 -8.24
C LEU A 542 12.61 27.67 -8.36
N CYS A 543 13.77 27.03 -8.49
CA CYS A 543 15.05 27.73 -8.63
C CYS A 543 15.11 28.64 -9.86
N SER A 544 14.38 28.32 -10.93
CA SER A 544 14.26 29.19 -12.10
C SER A 544 13.42 30.42 -11.80
N ALA A 545 12.31 30.27 -11.07
CA ALA A 545 11.44 31.38 -10.69
C ALA A 545 12.11 32.32 -9.67
N GLU A 546 12.88 31.78 -8.72
CA GLU A 546 13.63 32.55 -7.71
C GLU A 546 14.74 33.44 -8.32
N LYS A 547 15.24 33.10 -9.51
CA LYS A 547 16.25 33.91 -10.23
C LYS A 547 15.65 35.09 -10.99
N LEU A 548 14.34 35.15 -11.12
CA LEU A 548 13.64 36.23 -11.80
C LEU A 548 13.29 37.32 -10.79
N GLU A 549 13.13 38.56 -11.27
CA GLU A 549 12.65 39.69 -10.48
C GLU A 549 11.13 39.60 -10.22
N VAL A 550 10.71 38.52 -9.56
CA VAL A 550 9.33 38.33 -9.10
C VAL A 550 9.24 38.75 -7.64
N SER A 551 8.35 39.69 -7.34
CA SER A 551 8.02 40.06 -5.96
C SER A 551 6.85 39.21 -5.48
N VAL A 552 6.98 38.55 -4.32
CA VAL A 552 5.90 37.83 -3.66
C VAL A 552 5.41 38.64 -2.47
N GLU A 553 4.14 39.00 -2.48
CA GLU A 553 3.46 39.71 -1.41
C GLU A 553 2.59 38.73 -0.63
N VAL A 554 2.69 38.76 0.69
CA VAL A 554 1.90 37.95 1.62
C VAL A 554 1.01 38.88 2.43
N GLU A 555 -0.30 38.65 2.40
CA GLU A 555 -1.29 39.52 3.04
C GLU A 555 -2.39 38.69 3.72
N TYR A 556 -2.82 39.14 4.89
CA TYR A 556 -3.89 38.52 5.68
C TYR A 556 -5.24 39.28 5.59
N GLY A 557 -5.36 40.20 4.63
CA GLY A 557 -6.44 41.19 4.53
C GLY A 557 -7.38 41.03 3.34
N ALA A 558 -8.47 41.81 3.36
CA ALA A 558 -9.56 41.72 2.39
C ALA A 558 -9.20 42.18 0.96
N ASP A 559 -8.26 43.12 0.80
CA ASP A 559 -7.96 43.72 -0.50
C ASP A 559 -7.30 42.73 -1.47
N ALA A 560 -6.24 42.05 -1.01
CA ALA A 560 -5.59 41.00 -1.79
C ALA A 560 -6.54 39.85 -2.12
N LEU A 561 -7.37 39.46 -1.15
CA LEU A 561 -8.40 38.44 -1.32
C LEU A 561 -9.43 38.86 -2.38
N THR A 562 -9.91 40.10 -2.34
CA THR A 562 -10.90 40.62 -3.29
C THR A 562 -10.35 40.62 -4.71
N TRP A 563 -9.09 41.04 -4.89
CA TRP A 563 -8.41 40.95 -6.18
C TRP A 563 -8.33 39.50 -6.67
N LEU A 564 -7.95 38.57 -5.81
CA LEU A 564 -7.79 37.16 -6.18
C LEU A 564 -9.13 36.52 -6.52
N LEU A 565 -10.19 36.81 -5.76
CA LEU A 565 -11.53 36.29 -6.01
C LEU A 565 -12.10 36.81 -7.33
N LYS A 566 -11.81 38.06 -7.71
CA LYS A 566 -12.13 38.56 -9.06
C LYS A 566 -11.41 37.76 -10.14
N LYS A 567 -10.08 37.56 -10.02
CA LYS A 567 -9.32 36.75 -10.98
C LYS A 567 -9.81 35.30 -11.07
N TYR A 568 -10.20 34.73 -9.94
CA TYR A 568 -10.75 33.39 -9.86
C TYR A 568 -12.13 33.27 -10.49
N HIS A 569 -13.00 34.28 -10.31
CA HIS A 569 -14.29 34.37 -10.97
C HIS A 569 -14.15 34.38 -12.49
N ASP A 570 -13.34 35.32 -13.02
CA ASP A 570 -13.04 35.42 -14.46
C ASP A 570 -12.48 34.09 -15.00
N PHE A 571 -11.62 33.43 -14.22
CA PHE A 571 -11.05 32.14 -14.58
C PHE A 571 -12.10 31.03 -14.65
N LYS A 572 -13.02 30.95 -13.68
CA LYS A 572 -14.13 29.99 -13.69
C LYS A 572 -15.04 30.17 -14.89
N GLU A 573 -15.40 31.41 -15.23
CA GLU A 573 -16.22 31.70 -16.41
C GLU A 573 -15.49 31.30 -17.70
N SER A 574 -14.20 31.65 -17.83
CA SER A 574 -13.41 31.33 -19.03
C SER A 574 -13.16 29.83 -19.26
N LYS A 575 -13.23 29.02 -18.20
CA LYS A 575 -12.91 27.58 -18.23
C LYS A 575 -14.12 26.69 -17.96
N ASP A 576 -15.29 27.27 -17.76
CA ASP A 576 -16.56 26.60 -17.50
C ASP A 576 -16.44 25.45 -16.49
N PHE A 577 -15.89 25.75 -15.30
CA PHE A 577 -15.81 24.78 -14.22
C PHE A 577 -16.45 25.28 -12.93
N SER A 578 -17.02 24.33 -12.19
CA SER A 578 -17.54 24.59 -10.85
C SER A 578 -16.40 24.55 -9.83
N GLY A 579 -16.30 25.61 -9.04
CA GLY A 579 -15.35 25.70 -7.94
C GLY A 579 -16.03 26.16 -6.65
N VAL A 580 -15.24 26.47 -5.62
CA VAL A 580 -15.75 27.04 -4.37
C VAL A 580 -16.50 28.35 -4.66
N SER A 581 -17.60 28.59 -3.95
CA SER A 581 -18.39 29.82 -4.03
C SER A 581 -17.59 31.01 -3.48
N GLU A 582 -17.42 32.05 -4.29
CA GLU A 582 -16.76 33.30 -3.91
C GLU A 582 -17.49 33.98 -2.76
N LYS A 583 -18.83 33.92 -2.75
CA LYS A 583 -19.67 34.46 -1.67
C LYS A 583 -19.37 33.78 -0.34
N LEU A 584 -19.20 32.46 -0.37
CA LEU A 584 -18.85 31.69 0.82
C LEU A 584 -17.47 32.10 1.36
N ILE A 585 -16.47 32.25 0.47
CA ILE A 585 -15.12 32.69 0.85
C ILE A 585 -15.14 34.11 1.43
N HIS A 586 -15.84 35.04 0.76
CA HIS A 586 -16.00 36.40 1.23
C HIS A 586 -16.63 36.45 2.62
N TYR A 587 -17.74 35.73 2.83
CA TYR A 587 -18.39 35.65 4.14
C TYR A 587 -17.40 35.14 5.21
N MET A 588 -16.72 34.02 4.97
CA MET A 588 -15.78 33.47 5.93
C MET A 588 -14.66 34.45 6.28
N SER A 589 -14.13 35.19 5.29
CA SER A 589 -13.07 36.18 5.51
C SER A 589 -13.54 37.37 6.35
N GLN A 590 -14.78 37.83 6.14
CA GLN A 590 -15.36 38.95 6.89
C GLN A 590 -15.68 38.59 8.34
N GLN A 591 -16.02 37.32 8.59
CA GLN A 591 -16.35 36.83 9.93
C GLN A 591 -15.14 36.26 10.69
N ALA A 592 -13.97 36.17 10.06
CA ALA A 592 -12.77 35.67 10.70
C ALA A 592 -12.31 36.63 11.81
N LEU A 593 -12.25 36.13 13.05
CA LEU A 593 -11.73 36.89 14.19
C LEU A 593 -10.19 37.05 14.13
N ASP A 594 -9.53 36.08 13.50
CA ASP A 594 -8.09 36.02 13.31
C ASP A 594 -7.79 36.21 11.82
N PRO A 595 -7.29 37.39 11.40
CA PRO A 595 -6.95 37.66 10.00
C PRO A 595 -5.93 36.69 9.43
N GLU A 596 -5.00 36.18 10.24
CA GLU A 596 -3.95 35.23 9.82
C GLU A 596 -4.53 33.86 9.40
N CYS A 597 -5.84 33.65 9.57
CA CYS A 597 -6.50 32.48 9.03
C CYS A 597 -6.65 32.53 7.49
N PHE A 598 -6.59 33.71 6.87
CA PHE A 598 -6.71 33.89 5.42
C PHE A 598 -5.41 34.44 4.84
N VAL A 599 -4.51 33.54 4.42
CA VAL A 599 -3.21 33.93 3.85
C VAL A 599 -3.35 34.03 2.33
N THR A 600 -3.33 35.26 1.82
CA THR A 600 -3.33 35.53 0.38
C THR A 600 -1.91 35.84 -0.06
N LEU A 601 -1.39 35.10 -1.04
CA LEU A 601 -0.10 35.39 -1.66
C LEU A 601 -0.31 35.86 -3.10
N ARG A 602 0.32 36.97 -3.48
CA ARG A 602 0.28 37.50 -4.84
C ARG A 602 1.70 37.62 -5.39
N ALA A 603 1.87 37.29 -6.66
CA ALA A 603 3.16 37.41 -7.33
C ALA A 603 3.10 38.51 -8.40
N LYS A 604 4.03 39.46 -8.31
CA LYS A 604 4.19 40.58 -9.23
C LYS A 604 5.40 40.35 -10.12
N TYR A 605 5.23 40.48 -11.44
CA TYR A 605 6.30 40.38 -12.43
C TYR A 605 6.15 41.53 -13.41
N GLN A 606 7.24 42.29 -13.66
CA GLN A 606 7.24 43.46 -14.54
C GLN A 606 6.14 44.50 -14.19
N GLY A 607 5.91 44.73 -12.89
CA GLY A 607 4.93 45.71 -12.43
C GLY A 607 3.48 45.21 -12.32
N GLU A 608 3.18 44.00 -12.77
CA GLU A 608 1.81 43.45 -12.82
C GLU A 608 1.64 42.18 -11.99
N TYR A 609 0.48 41.98 -11.36
CA TYR A 609 0.17 40.73 -10.66
C TYR A 609 -0.15 39.61 -11.65
N VAL A 610 0.72 38.61 -11.71
CA VAL A 610 0.66 37.51 -12.69
C VAL A 610 0.10 36.21 -12.13
N ALA A 611 0.04 36.06 -10.80
CA ALA A 611 -0.56 34.91 -10.12
C ALA A 611 -0.92 35.25 -8.68
N GLY A 612 -1.78 34.43 -8.08
CA GLY A 612 -2.07 34.48 -6.66
C GLY A 612 -2.71 33.21 -6.12
N ILE A 613 -2.53 32.95 -4.83
CA ILE A 613 -3.09 31.81 -4.12
C ILE A 613 -3.71 32.26 -2.79
N LEU A 614 -4.77 31.57 -2.40
CA LEU A 614 -5.41 31.71 -1.10
C LEU A 614 -5.22 30.41 -0.32
N VAL A 615 -4.70 30.55 0.89
CA VAL A 615 -4.61 29.49 1.87
C VAL A 615 -5.48 29.84 3.06
N TYR A 616 -6.26 28.87 3.53
CA TYR A 616 -7.10 29.03 4.71
C TYR A 616 -6.62 28.12 5.85
N ARG A 617 -6.19 28.72 6.96
CA ARG A 617 -5.80 28.02 8.19
C ARG A 617 -7.04 27.73 9.04
N HIS A 618 -7.15 26.50 9.50
CA HIS A 618 -8.22 26.00 10.35
C HIS A 618 -7.64 25.13 11.47
N GLY A 619 -7.63 25.62 12.71
CA GLY A 619 -6.87 24.96 13.79
C GLY A 619 -5.37 24.94 13.47
N GLN A 620 -4.72 23.78 13.59
CA GLN A 620 -3.29 23.61 13.31
C GLN A 620 -2.96 23.17 11.87
N THR A 621 -3.95 23.13 10.98
CA THR A 621 -3.78 22.75 9.57
C THR A 621 -4.24 23.89 8.68
N ALA A 622 -3.61 24.06 7.52
CA ALA A 622 -4.08 24.95 6.48
C ALA A 622 -4.42 24.19 5.21
N THR A 623 -5.40 24.67 4.45
CA THR A 623 -5.80 24.11 3.16
C THR A 623 -5.56 25.12 2.05
N TYR A 624 -4.91 24.70 0.97
CA TYR A 624 -4.85 25.44 -0.28
C TYR A 624 -6.27 25.56 -0.85
N PHE A 625 -6.81 26.77 -0.84
CA PHE A 625 -8.24 26.98 -1.04
C PHE A 625 -8.57 27.44 -2.47
N VAL A 626 -7.89 28.49 -2.94
CA VAL A 626 -8.07 29.05 -4.30
C VAL A 626 -6.69 29.33 -4.91
N GLY A 627 -6.59 29.19 -6.23
CA GLY A 627 -5.41 29.66 -6.94
C GLY A 627 -5.73 30.12 -8.34
N TRP A 628 -5.02 31.15 -8.76
CA TRP A 628 -5.05 31.69 -10.10
C TRP A 628 -3.62 31.88 -10.60
N ASN A 629 -3.39 31.51 -11.86
CA ASN A 629 -2.09 31.71 -12.51
C ASN A 629 -2.33 32.18 -13.94
N GLY A 630 -1.97 33.43 -14.20
CA GLY A 630 -2.04 34.03 -15.52
C GLY A 630 -1.07 33.37 -16.51
N GLU A 631 -1.17 33.73 -17.79
CA GLU A 631 -0.30 33.13 -18.81
C GLU A 631 1.18 33.45 -18.59
N ALA A 632 1.49 34.71 -18.27
CA ALA A 632 2.86 35.13 -17.94
C ALA A 632 3.42 34.34 -16.74
N GLY A 633 2.64 34.23 -15.66
CA GLY A 633 3.00 33.46 -14.47
C GLY A 633 3.24 31.97 -14.76
N ARG A 634 2.43 31.35 -15.62
CA ARG A 634 2.63 29.94 -16.04
C ARG A 634 3.95 29.73 -16.77
N LYS A 635 4.31 30.63 -17.68
CA LYS A 635 5.57 30.56 -18.46
C LYS A 635 6.81 30.59 -17.57
N ILE A 636 6.75 31.36 -16.48
CA ILE A 636 7.88 31.53 -15.54
C ILE A 636 7.76 30.68 -14.27
N HIS A 637 6.80 29.74 -14.22
CA HIS A 637 6.58 28.83 -13.10
C HIS A 637 6.34 29.51 -11.73
N VAL A 638 5.68 30.66 -11.73
CA VAL A 638 5.51 31.48 -10.53
C VAL A 638 4.70 30.80 -9.42
N ASN A 639 3.82 29.86 -9.76
CA ASN A 639 3.08 29.11 -8.74
C ASN A 639 3.97 28.18 -7.91
N ASN A 640 5.11 27.72 -8.44
CA ASN A 640 6.09 26.99 -7.64
C ASN A 640 6.67 27.91 -6.56
N LEU A 641 6.98 29.16 -6.93
CA LEU A 641 7.45 30.18 -6.01
C LEU A 641 6.38 30.53 -4.96
N LEU A 642 5.15 30.82 -5.38
CA LEU A 642 4.03 31.11 -4.46
C LEU A 642 3.78 29.97 -3.49
N LEU A 643 3.77 28.72 -3.95
CA LEU A 643 3.53 27.58 -3.07
C LEU A 643 4.70 27.35 -2.09
N TRP A 644 5.94 27.59 -2.52
CA TRP A 644 7.09 27.55 -1.62
C TRP A 644 7.00 28.64 -0.55
N HIS A 645 6.68 29.88 -0.94
CA HIS A 645 6.46 30.97 0.02
C HIS A 645 5.29 30.69 0.97
N ALA A 646 4.21 30.05 0.51
CA ALA A 646 3.12 29.63 1.39
C ALA A 646 3.58 28.59 2.42
N ILE A 647 4.46 27.65 2.04
CA ILE A 647 5.04 26.69 2.99
C ILE A 647 5.85 27.42 4.07
N LEU A 648 6.67 28.40 3.69
CA LEU A 648 7.46 29.19 4.64
C LEU A 648 6.57 30.02 5.56
N GLU A 649 5.56 30.69 4.98
CA GLU A 649 4.64 31.55 5.71
C GLU A 649 3.79 30.78 6.73
N LEU A 650 3.27 29.61 6.33
CA LEU A 650 2.51 28.77 7.24
C LEU A 650 3.37 28.28 8.42
N LYS A 651 4.68 28.09 8.21
CA LYS A 651 5.62 27.75 9.29
C LYS A 651 5.85 28.92 10.24
N SER A 652 6.00 30.16 9.74
CA SER A 652 6.18 31.34 10.61
C SER A 652 4.98 31.59 11.51
N ILE A 653 3.76 31.27 11.04
CA ILE A 653 2.53 31.35 11.85
C ILE A 653 2.19 30.05 12.59
N HIS A 654 3.18 29.17 12.81
CA HIS A 654 3.09 27.95 13.64
C HIS A 654 2.02 26.94 13.17
N CYS A 655 1.78 26.83 11.87
CA CYS A 655 0.94 25.78 11.31
C CYS A 655 1.69 24.44 11.24
N SER A 656 1.04 23.35 11.64
CA SER A 656 1.64 22.02 11.70
C SER A 656 1.54 21.26 10.37
N TYR A 657 0.47 21.49 9.59
CA TYR A 657 0.22 20.78 8.34
C TYR A 657 -0.35 21.68 7.25
N PHE A 658 0.02 21.40 5.99
CA PHE A 658 -0.54 22.05 4.81
C PHE A 658 -1.15 21.03 3.84
N ASP A 659 -2.48 21.01 3.72
CA ASP A 659 -3.26 20.23 2.76
C ASP A 659 -3.31 21.02 1.43
N LEU A 660 -2.75 20.45 0.36
CA LEU A 660 -2.69 21.10 -0.95
C LEU A 660 -4.03 21.13 -1.69
N GLY A 661 -5.12 20.67 -1.07
CA GLY A 661 -6.45 20.66 -1.67
C GLY A 661 -6.60 19.58 -2.74
N GLY A 662 -7.80 19.42 -3.28
CA GLY A 662 -8.16 18.29 -4.16
C GLY A 662 -7.17 18.02 -5.30
N VAL A 663 -6.85 16.75 -5.50
CA VAL A 663 -6.03 16.20 -6.58
C VAL A 663 -6.90 15.25 -7.39
N ASP A 664 -7.06 15.54 -8.68
CA ASP A 664 -7.78 14.68 -9.62
C ASP A 664 -6.89 14.38 -10.82
N VAL A 665 -6.21 13.24 -10.77
CA VAL A 665 -5.25 12.80 -11.80
C VAL A 665 -5.94 12.59 -13.15
N LYS A 666 -7.23 12.24 -13.17
CA LYS A 666 -7.97 11.94 -14.40
C LYS A 666 -8.38 13.20 -15.13
N ASN A 667 -8.94 14.17 -14.41
CA ASN A 667 -9.52 15.36 -15.01
C ASN A 667 -8.56 16.57 -14.99
N THR A 668 -7.59 16.59 -14.06
CA THR A 668 -6.68 17.73 -13.84
C THR A 668 -5.23 17.27 -13.69
N GLN A 669 -4.72 16.52 -14.67
CA GLN A 669 -3.41 15.88 -14.60
C GLN A 669 -2.25 16.87 -14.32
N ALA A 670 -2.25 18.05 -14.96
CA ALA A 670 -1.21 19.07 -14.76
C ALA A 670 -1.19 19.62 -13.32
N ILE A 671 -2.38 19.90 -12.75
CA ILE A 671 -2.52 20.38 -11.37
C ILE A 671 -2.10 19.28 -10.38
N SER A 672 -2.46 18.03 -10.68
CA SER A 672 -2.08 16.87 -9.88
C SER A 672 -0.57 16.68 -9.84
N HIS A 673 0.10 16.72 -10.99
CA HIS A 673 1.58 16.65 -11.06
C HIS A 673 2.25 17.82 -10.35
N PHE A 674 1.69 19.03 -10.44
CA PHE A 674 2.20 20.20 -9.74
C PHE A 674 2.18 20.00 -8.22
N LYS A 675 1.05 19.56 -7.65
CA LYS A 675 0.91 19.32 -6.21
C LYS A 675 1.75 18.12 -5.74
N GLN A 676 1.74 17.02 -6.50
CA GLN A 676 2.55 15.83 -6.20
C GLN A 676 4.07 16.10 -6.30
N GLY A 677 4.49 17.09 -7.09
CA GLY A 677 5.88 17.49 -7.20
C GLY A 677 6.50 18.03 -5.90
N VAL A 678 5.66 18.45 -4.94
CA VAL A 678 6.09 18.85 -3.59
C VAL A 678 6.53 17.63 -2.75
N ARG A 679 6.10 16.42 -3.14
CA ARG A 679 6.38 15.15 -2.44
C ARG A 679 5.92 15.10 -0.98
N GLY A 680 4.79 15.74 -0.67
CA GLY A 680 4.07 15.47 0.56
C GLY A 680 3.38 14.10 0.57
N ASP A 681 2.75 13.77 1.68
CA ASP A 681 2.00 12.53 1.88
C ASP A 681 0.68 12.57 1.11
N ALA A 682 0.57 11.75 0.06
CA ALA A 682 -0.66 11.63 -0.71
C ALA A 682 -1.69 10.75 0.00
N TYR A 683 -2.96 11.17 0.01
CA TYR A 683 -4.04 10.39 0.59
C TYR A 683 -5.32 10.47 -0.24
N SER A 684 -6.15 9.43 -0.12
CA SER A 684 -7.50 9.36 -0.68
C SER A 684 -8.51 9.05 0.42
N LEU A 685 -9.68 9.66 0.36
CA LEU A 685 -10.78 9.44 1.31
C LEU A 685 -11.80 8.45 0.77
N LEU A 686 -12.63 7.90 1.66
CA LEU A 686 -13.57 6.85 1.33
C LEU A 686 -14.73 7.26 0.40
N GLY A 687 -14.99 8.56 0.24
CA GLY A 687 -16.09 9.10 -0.57
C GLY A 687 -17.41 9.24 0.21
N GLU A 688 -18.52 9.37 -0.52
CA GLU A 688 -19.84 9.68 0.04
C GLU A 688 -20.65 8.40 0.34
N PHE A 689 -21.40 8.43 1.45
CA PHE A 689 -22.32 7.39 1.87
C PHE A 689 -23.65 7.99 2.26
N VAL A 690 -24.71 7.19 2.16
CA VAL A 690 -26.06 7.55 2.61
C VAL A 690 -26.65 6.47 3.51
N CYS A 691 -27.48 6.89 4.47
CA CYS A 691 -28.32 6.03 5.27
C CYS A 691 -29.72 6.63 5.36
N LEU A 692 -30.73 5.76 5.26
CA LEU A 692 -32.13 6.08 5.40
C LEU A 692 -32.67 5.65 6.75
#